data_AF-A0AAU9N9B2-F1
#
_entry.id   AF-A0AAU9N9B2-F1
#
_cell.length_a   1.000
_cell.length_b   1.000
_cell.length_c   1.000
_cell.angle_alpha   90.00
_cell.angle_beta   90.00
_cell.angle_gamma   90.00
#
_symmetry.space_group_name_H-M   'P 1'
#
loop_
_entity.id
_entity.type
_entity.pdbx_description
1 polymer ?
#
loop_
_entity_poly.entity_id
_entity_poly.type
_entity_poly.pdbx_seq_one_letter_code
_entity_poly.pdbx_strand_id
1 'polypeptide(L)'
;MRVYLNLSVTEKSYTKPSGERVKPYETMCPNDGYIYIRNSELLSGQLGKATLGNGNKDGLYLVLLRDYHSLAAAVCMNRLAKLSARWIGDHGFSIGIDDVQPGDNLNHNTNIIISQGNKKCDNFILDFNKGNLKCQPGCNAAQTLEAQITGVLNKIRDETGKVCMEKLHWRNSPLIMSQCGSKGSPINISQMIACVGQQSVGGQRAPNGFIDRSLPHFPTNSKTPAAKGFVANSFYSGLTATEFFFHTMGGREGLVDTAVKTAETGYMSRRLVKGMEDLYVCYDDTVRDSSASIIQFTYGSDGRDPSQMEGKAGFPLNFDRLLNKVKATCPAGQHRGMSPTEICEMVDERLSMHDMSTEGGCSEDFRRKLKEFLEKKAATLEFTKRVLNGEESLVLENVAQSICGITSQQLKVFLEVCISRYHNKKIDPGTNVGAIGAQSIGEPGTQMTLKTFHFAGVASMNVTLGVPRINEILNATKKIRTPVITAKLTCNDSIPFARLVKGKMERTLLGQVAKSIKLVMGLRSASIIISLDTETIGALHLSCINAKTVKESILKTPRIKLKDQHIRVVDDRKLEVNNPSICDRNKLLFDLQMLINKLPSVIVMGVGTIERAVINKKKERDKFNLLVEGTGLQAVMGTEGVNGHETTSNHILEVEETLGIEAARRSIIKEIQYTMESHGMSIDIRHMMLLADLMTYKGEVLGVNRFGIQKMKESVLMLASFETTADLLFNAAVKGQVDKVEGVSECIIMGIPIQTGTGTIKLKQRDAQVEKMCKGLELILSE
;
A
#
# COMPACT_ATOMS: atom_id res chain seq x y z
N MET A 1 0.91 -35.04 25.58
CA MET A 1 1.67 -33.77 25.55
C MET A 1 0.89 -32.72 26.32
N ARG A 2 1.42 -32.20 27.44
CA ARG A 2 0.80 -31.05 28.12
C ARG A 2 1.17 -29.79 27.34
N VAL A 3 0.16 -29.05 26.90
CA VAL A 3 0.32 -27.81 26.11
C VAL A 3 0.21 -26.64 27.09
N TYR A 4 1.22 -25.78 27.14
CA TYR A 4 1.22 -24.53 27.91
C TYR A 4 1.16 -23.35 26.94
N LEU A 5 -0.04 -22.83 26.73
CA LEU A 5 -0.30 -21.73 25.82
C LEU A 5 -0.41 -20.42 26.61
N ASN A 6 0.38 -19.42 26.21
CA ASN A 6 0.24 -18.05 26.67
C ASN A 6 -0.06 -17.14 25.49
N LEU A 7 -1.18 -16.42 25.56
CA LEU A 7 -1.65 -15.57 24.47
C LEU A 7 -2.31 -14.30 25.02
N SER A 8 -1.99 -13.17 24.40
CA SER A 8 -2.65 -11.88 24.63
C SER A 8 -3.06 -11.29 23.29
N VAL A 9 -4.36 -11.15 23.04
CA VAL A 9 -4.91 -10.65 21.76
C VAL A 9 -6.04 -9.67 22.03
N THR A 10 -6.06 -8.58 21.27
CA THR A 10 -7.18 -7.63 21.26
C THR A 10 -8.19 -8.01 20.18
N GLU A 11 -9.46 -8.17 20.56
CA GLU A 11 -10.56 -8.40 19.63
C GLU A 11 -11.15 -7.09 19.10
N LYS A 12 -12.04 -7.22 18.10
CA LYS A 12 -12.73 -6.09 17.47
C LYS A 12 -13.61 -5.28 18.45
N SER A 13 -14.15 -5.93 19.48
CA SER A 13 -14.96 -5.31 20.53
C SER A 13 -14.14 -4.49 21.54
N TYR A 14 -12.80 -4.56 21.47
CA TYR A 14 -11.91 -3.86 22.38
C TYR A 14 -12.02 -2.34 22.21
N THR A 15 -12.43 -1.66 23.29
CA THR A 15 -12.47 -0.21 23.35
C THR A 15 -11.16 0.33 23.93
N LYS A 16 -10.42 1.09 23.12
CA LYS A 16 -9.24 1.81 23.61
C LYS A 16 -9.70 2.93 24.53
N PRO A 17 -9.16 3.07 25.75
CA PRO A 17 -9.50 4.18 26.63
C PRO A 17 -9.04 5.51 26.00
N SER A 18 -9.95 6.47 25.88
CA SER A 18 -9.77 7.73 25.17
C SER A 18 -9.23 8.86 26.06
N GLY A 19 -8.20 8.60 26.89
CA GLY A 19 -7.63 9.60 27.79
C GLY A 19 -6.10 9.53 27.90
N GLU A 20 -5.45 10.69 28.06
CA GLU A 20 -3.98 10.87 28.24
C GLU A 20 -3.42 10.34 29.59
N ARG A 21 -4.24 9.67 30.42
CA ARG A 21 -3.78 9.16 31.72
C ARG A 21 -3.28 7.72 31.60
N VAL A 22 -1.97 7.57 31.84
CA VAL A 22 -1.22 6.43 32.43
C VAL A 22 -1.67 5.03 31.99
N LYS A 23 -0.77 4.32 31.28
CA LYS A 23 -0.82 2.90 30.84
C LYS A 23 -2.09 2.14 31.26
N PRO A 24 -3.02 1.86 30.33
CA PRO A 24 -4.32 1.33 30.67
C PRO A 24 -4.23 -0.09 31.26
N TYR A 25 -5.14 -0.42 32.16
CA TYR A 25 -5.43 -1.80 32.57
C TYR A 25 -6.00 -2.56 31.36
N GLU A 26 -5.12 -3.12 30.52
CA GLU A 26 -5.46 -3.70 29.21
C GLU A 26 -6.56 -4.78 29.31
N THR A 27 -6.58 -5.55 30.40
CA THR A 27 -7.53 -6.64 30.65
C THR A 27 -8.91 -6.18 31.16
N MET A 28 -9.06 -4.93 31.61
CA MET A 28 -10.30 -4.42 32.23
C MET A 28 -11.16 -3.66 31.22
N CYS A 29 -11.41 -4.27 30.06
CA CYS A 29 -12.25 -3.69 29.02
C CYS A 29 -13.74 -3.89 29.34
N PRO A 30 -14.61 -2.85 29.27
CA PRO A 30 -16.06 -3.01 29.55
C PRO A 30 -16.76 -4.04 28.67
N ASN A 31 -16.33 -4.15 27.42
CA ASN A 31 -16.88 -5.10 26.44
C ASN A 31 -16.19 -6.47 26.43
N ASP A 32 -15.32 -6.76 27.41
CA ASP A 32 -14.53 -8.01 27.49
C ASP A 32 -13.79 -8.35 26.17
N GLY A 33 -13.19 -7.32 25.56
CA GLY A 33 -12.53 -7.42 24.26
C GLY A 33 -11.04 -7.78 24.30
N TYR A 34 -10.46 -8.00 25.48
CA TYR A 34 -9.04 -8.35 25.65
C TYR A 34 -8.90 -9.81 26.09
N ILE A 35 -8.39 -10.63 25.17
CA ILE A 35 -8.20 -12.05 25.42
C ILE A 35 -6.88 -12.28 26.10
N TYR A 36 -6.95 -12.94 27.23
CA TYR A 36 -5.79 -13.29 28.04
C TYR A 36 -5.83 -14.78 28.39
N ILE A 37 -4.97 -15.55 27.73
CA ILE A 37 -4.80 -16.98 27.98
C ILE A 37 -3.47 -17.18 28.69
N ARG A 38 -3.49 -17.86 29.84
CA ARG A 38 -2.29 -18.26 30.57
C ARG A 38 -2.34 -19.74 30.88
N ASN A 39 -1.23 -20.44 30.65
CA ASN A 39 -1.12 -21.87 30.89
C ASN A 39 -2.25 -22.70 30.25
N SER A 40 -2.70 -22.30 29.06
CA SER A 40 -3.84 -22.90 28.32
C SER A 40 -5.22 -22.70 28.97
N GLU A 41 -5.34 -21.79 29.93
CA GLU A 41 -6.60 -21.38 30.55
C GLU A 41 -6.99 -19.98 30.07
N LEU A 42 -8.25 -19.82 29.66
CA LEU A 42 -8.81 -18.53 29.26
C LEU A 42 -9.22 -17.76 30.52
N LEU A 43 -8.52 -16.67 30.83
CA LEU A 43 -8.75 -15.85 32.02
C LEU A 43 -9.71 -14.69 31.77
N SER A 44 -9.59 -14.04 30.61
CA SER A 44 -10.46 -12.94 30.19
C SER A 44 -10.65 -12.94 28.67
N GLY A 45 -11.71 -12.29 28.21
CA GLY A 45 -11.95 -12.00 26.80
C GLY A 45 -12.89 -12.98 26.10
N GLN A 46 -13.77 -12.43 25.26
CA GLN A 46 -14.62 -13.20 24.36
C GLN A 46 -13.85 -13.61 23.09
N LEU A 47 -13.87 -14.90 22.75
CA LEU A 47 -13.20 -15.41 21.55
C LEU A 47 -13.92 -14.95 20.28
N GLY A 48 -13.20 -14.23 19.41
CA GLY A 48 -13.72 -13.73 18.13
C GLY A 48 -12.84 -14.09 16.94
N LYS A 49 -13.05 -13.37 15.84
CA LYS A 49 -12.29 -13.56 14.60
C LYS A 49 -10.80 -13.24 14.75
N ALA A 50 -10.40 -12.31 15.62
CA ALA A 50 -8.97 -11.99 15.75
C ALA A 50 -8.18 -13.11 16.41
N THR A 51 -8.84 -13.96 17.19
CA THR A 51 -8.19 -15.06 17.92
C THR A 51 -8.31 -16.40 17.22
N LEU A 52 -9.50 -16.71 16.68
CA LEU A 52 -9.79 -18.00 16.03
C LEU A 52 -9.77 -17.93 14.50
N GLY A 53 -9.81 -16.72 13.93
CA GLY A 53 -9.90 -16.51 12.49
C GLY A 53 -8.56 -16.56 11.75
N ASN A 54 -8.62 -16.27 10.46
CA ASN A 54 -7.53 -16.38 9.50
C ASN A 54 -6.65 -15.12 9.35
N GLY A 55 -7.03 -14.00 9.97
CA GLY A 55 -6.42 -12.69 9.67
C GLY A 55 -5.29 -12.25 10.60
N ASN A 56 -5.09 -12.90 11.75
CA ASN A 56 -4.17 -12.41 12.77
C ASN A 56 -3.01 -13.39 13.01
N LYS A 57 -1.77 -12.87 12.97
CA LYS A 57 -0.56 -13.64 13.26
C LYS A 57 -0.42 -14.03 14.74
N ASP A 58 -1.10 -13.31 15.63
CA ASP A 58 -1.14 -13.63 17.05
C ASP A 58 -2.36 -14.52 17.39
N GLY A 59 -3.04 -15.10 16.41
CA GLY A 59 -4.17 -16.00 16.64
C GLY A 59 -3.78 -17.29 17.38
N LEU A 60 -4.77 -17.89 18.05
CA LEU A 60 -4.64 -19.11 18.85
C LEU A 60 -3.98 -20.25 18.06
N TYR A 61 -4.50 -20.54 16.88
CA TYR A 61 -4.04 -21.66 16.07
C TYR A 61 -2.64 -21.47 15.54
N LEU A 62 -2.27 -20.23 15.18
CA LEU A 62 -0.93 -19.95 14.67
C LEU A 62 0.12 -20.04 15.78
N VAL A 63 -0.23 -19.63 17.00
CA VAL A 63 0.62 -19.84 18.17
C VAL A 63 0.79 -21.33 18.47
N LEU A 64 -0.28 -22.12 18.43
CA LEU A 64 -0.20 -23.57 18.62
C LEU A 64 0.66 -24.24 17.55
N LEU A 65 0.50 -23.85 16.29
CA LEU A 65 1.29 -24.34 15.16
C LEU A 65 2.79 -24.10 15.37
N ARG A 66 3.15 -22.88 15.78
CA ARG A 66 4.55 -22.44 16.00
C ARG A 66 5.19 -23.07 17.23
N ASP A 67 4.41 -23.30 18.28
CA ASP A 67 4.94 -23.72 19.57
C ASP A 67 4.89 -25.24 19.80
N TYR A 68 3.91 -25.93 19.20
CA TYR A 68 3.60 -27.34 19.46
C TYR A 68 3.35 -28.18 18.18
N HIS A 69 3.71 -27.66 17.01
CA HIS A 69 3.53 -28.27 15.68
C HIS A 69 2.08 -28.30 15.16
N SER A 70 1.95 -28.68 13.88
CA SER A 70 0.68 -28.72 13.14
C SER A 70 -0.34 -29.69 13.71
N LEU A 71 0.10 -30.83 14.24
CA LEU A 71 -0.79 -31.85 14.79
C LEU A 71 -1.57 -31.32 16.02
N ALA A 72 -0.91 -30.57 16.90
CA ALA A 72 -1.57 -29.99 18.07
C ALA A 72 -2.63 -28.95 17.67
N ALA A 73 -2.31 -28.09 16.69
CA ALA A 73 -3.24 -27.10 16.16
C ALA A 73 -4.45 -27.77 15.49
N ALA A 74 -4.24 -28.79 14.66
CA ALA A 74 -5.31 -29.53 13.97
C ALA A 74 -6.26 -30.23 14.95
N VAL A 75 -5.71 -30.88 16.00
CA VAL A 75 -6.54 -31.50 17.05
C VAL A 75 -7.38 -30.46 17.78
N CYS A 76 -6.82 -29.30 18.10
CA CYS A 76 -7.55 -28.19 18.73
C CYS A 76 -8.70 -27.69 17.85
N MET A 77 -8.44 -27.44 16.56
CA MET A 77 -9.46 -27.03 15.59
C MET A 77 -10.61 -28.06 15.51
N ASN A 78 -10.28 -29.35 15.44
CA ASN A 78 -11.27 -30.42 15.35
C ASN A 78 -12.15 -30.51 16.60
N ARG A 79 -11.57 -30.28 17.80
CA ARG A 79 -12.33 -30.26 19.06
C ARG A 79 -13.30 -29.08 19.09
N LEU A 80 -12.83 -27.89 18.71
CA LEU A 80 -13.67 -26.71 18.68
C LEU A 80 -14.79 -26.86 17.66
N ALA A 81 -14.50 -27.32 16.45
CA ALA A 81 -15.50 -27.53 15.41
C ALA A 81 -16.63 -28.48 15.86
N LYS A 82 -16.29 -29.60 16.51
CA LYS A 82 -17.27 -30.54 17.06
C LYS A 82 -18.10 -29.95 18.19
N LEU A 83 -17.47 -29.20 19.10
CA LEU A 83 -18.16 -28.54 20.22
C LEU A 83 -19.12 -27.48 19.70
N SER A 84 -18.64 -26.57 18.85
CA SER A 84 -19.43 -25.46 18.31
C SER A 84 -20.61 -25.94 17.48
N ALA A 85 -20.43 -26.99 16.66
CA ALA A 85 -21.51 -27.54 15.84
C ALA A 85 -22.67 -28.10 16.67
N ARG A 86 -22.37 -28.78 17.79
CA ARG A 86 -23.40 -29.31 18.70
C ARG A 86 -24.03 -28.19 19.53
N TRP A 87 -23.18 -27.35 20.13
CA TRP A 87 -23.64 -26.27 21.01
C TRP A 87 -24.57 -25.29 20.30
N ILE A 88 -24.24 -24.87 19.06
CA ILE A 88 -25.10 -23.93 18.33
C ILE A 88 -26.41 -24.58 17.87
N GLY A 89 -26.39 -25.89 17.60
CA GLY A 89 -27.57 -26.68 17.27
C GLY A 89 -28.55 -26.78 18.44
N ASP A 90 -28.04 -27.01 19.65
CA ASP A 90 -28.85 -27.13 20.87
C ASP A 90 -29.27 -25.76 21.42
N HIS A 91 -28.41 -24.76 21.35
CA HIS A 91 -28.70 -23.40 21.83
C HIS A 91 -29.73 -22.68 20.95
N GLY A 92 -29.66 -22.91 19.64
CA GLY A 92 -30.45 -22.18 18.65
C GLY A 92 -29.92 -20.76 18.43
N PHE A 93 -29.68 -20.40 17.18
CA PHE A 93 -29.33 -19.04 16.79
C PHE A 93 -30.09 -18.70 15.50
N SER A 94 -30.97 -17.70 15.56
CA SER A 94 -31.86 -17.32 14.46
C SER A 94 -31.85 -15.81 14.26
N ILE A 95 -32.17 -15.39 13.04
CA ILE A 95 -32.38 -13.99 12.67
C ILE A 95 -33.82 -13.83 12.20
N GLY A 96 -34.52 -12.86 12.79
CA GLY A 96 -35.90 -12.53 12.45
C GLY A 96 -36.04 -11.20 11.72
N ILE A 97 -37.28 -10.87 11.33
CA ILE A 97 -37.60 -9.53 10.83
C ILE A 97 -37.56 -8.48 11.95
N ASP A 98 -37.87 -8.89 13.18
CA ASP A 98 -37.85 -8.04 14.38
C ASP A 98 -36.45 -7.49 14.69
N ASP A 99 -35.40 -8.23 14.33
CA ASP A 99 -33.99 -7.85 14.52
C ASP A 99 -33.55 -6.68 13.63
N VAL A 100 -34.26 -6.47 12.52
CA VAL A 100 -34.01 -5.40 11.54
C VAL A 100 -35.09 -4.32 11.55
N GLN A 101 -36.13 -4.47 12.37
CA GLN A 101 -37.18 -3.47 12.50
C GLN A 101 -36.65 -2.25 13.26
N PRO A 102 -36.67 -1.04 12.67
CA PRO A 102 -36.24 0.16 13.35
C PRO A 102 -37.30 0.60 14.37
N GLY A 103 -36.87 0.85 15.62
CA GLY A 103 -37.75 1.46 16.62
C GLY A 103 -38.12 2.91 16.27
N ASP A 104 -39.25 3.40 16.76
CA ASP A 104 -39.78 4.74 16.41
C ASP A 104 -38.81 5.88 16.72
N ASN A 105 -38.11 5.79 17.86
CA ASN A 105 -37.08 6.75 18.25
C ASN A 105 -35.89 6.74 17.28
N LEU A 106 -35.57 5.61 16.67
CA LEU A 106 -34.49 5.50 15.68
C LEU A 106 -34.94 6.12 14.35
N ASN A 107 -36.16 5.82 13.90
CA ASN A 107 -36.74 6.42 12.69
C ASN A 107 -36.80 7.94 12.80
N HIS A 108 -37.28 8.47 13.92
CA HIS A 108 -37.35 9.91 14.15
C HIS A 108 -35.97 10.58 14.08
N ASN A 109 -34.98 10.03 14.80
CA ASN A 109 -33.62 10.56 14.78
C ASN A 109 -32.97 10.47 13.40
N THR A 110 -33.18 9.35 12.69
CA THR A 110 -32.65 9.13 11.34
C THR A 110 -33.20 10.15 10.36
N ASN A 111 -34.52 10.40 10.40
CA ASN A 111 -35.18 11.41 9.57
C ASN A 111 -34.68 12.83 9.87
N ILE A 112 -34.44 13.16 11.15
CA ILE A 112 -33.84 14.45 11.53
C ILE A 112 -32.46 14.61 10.90
N ILE A 113 -31.57 13.61 11.04
CA ILE A 113 -30.20 13.67 10.52
C ILE A 113 -30.22 13.82 8.98
N ILE A 114 -31.05 13.03 8.29
CA ILE A 114 -31.18 13.10 6.82
C ILE A 114 -31.70 14.46 6.38
N SER A 115 -32.75 14.99 7.04
CA SER A 115 -33.32 16.30 6.70
C SER A 115 -32.33 17.45 6.91
N GLN A 116 -31.54 17.42 7.99
CA GLN A 116 -30.48 18.40 8.24
C GLN A 116 -29.37 18.31 7.20
N GLY A 117 -28.98 17.08 6.82
CA GLY A 117 -27.99 16.84 5.78
C GLY A 117 -28.42 17.33 4.40
N ASN A 118 -29.68 17.08 4.02
CA ASN A 118 -30.25 17.57 2.76
C ASN A 118 -30.28 19.11 2.73
N LYS A 119 -30.73 19.76 3.81
CA LYS A 119 -30.72 21.24 3.91
C LYS A 119 -29.32 21.82 3.74
N LYS A 120 -28.28 21.18 4.30
CA LYS A 120 -26.89 21.61 4.09
C LYS A 120 -26.46 21.47 2.63
N CYS A 121 -26.85 20.39 1.96
CA CYS A 121 -26.55 20.19 0.53
C CYS A 121 -27.26 21.23 -0.34
N ASP A 122 -28.52 21.54 -0.04
CA ASP A 122 -29.29 22.55 -0.77
C ASP A 122 -28.65 23.94 -0.62
N ASN A 123 -28.15 24.30 0.56
CA ASN A 123 -27.39 25.53 0.76
C ASN A 123 -26.14 25.60 -0.11
N PHE A 124 -25.37 24.50 -0.21
CA PHE A 124 -24.20 24.46 -1.10
C PHE A 124 -24.58 24.59 -2.59
N ILE A 125 -25.71 24.01 -2.99
CA ILE A 125 -26.22 24.15 -4.36
C ILE A 125 -26.65 25.60 -4.63
N LEU A 126 -27.31 26.25 -3.67
CA LEU A 126 -27.68 27.66 -3.77
C LEU A 126 -26.45 28.57 -3.88
N ASP A 127 -25.41 28.33 -3.06
CA ASP A 127 -24.15 29.07 -3.12
C ASP A 127 -23.42 28.84 -4.44
N PHE A 128 -23.46 27.63 -4.97
CA PHE A 128 -22.91 27.31 -6.29
C PHE A 128 -23.65 28.04 -7.40
N ASN A 129 -24.99 28.04 -7.38
CA ASN A 129 -25.81 28.73 -8.38
C ASN A 129 -25.62 30.25 -8.33
N LYS A 130 -25.34 30.82 -7.15
CA LYS A 130 -24.98 32.24 -6.97
C LYS A 130 -23.52 32.55 -7.35
N GLY A 131 -22.68 31.55 -7.57
CA GLY A 131 -21.24 31.72 -7.84
C GLY A 131 -20.39 32.03 -6.60
N ASN A 132 -20.95 31.94 -5.39
CA ASN A 132 -20.27 32.29 -4.13
C ASN A 132 -19.45 31.14 -3.53
N LEU A 133 -19.50 29.94 -4.13
CA LEU A 133 -18.83 28.75 -3.59
C LEU A 133 -17.31 28.88 -3.67
N LYS A 134 -16.65 28.89 -2.50
CA LYS A 134 -15.18 28.88 -2.41
C LYS A 134 -14.62 27.55 -2.91
N CYS A 135 -13.84 27.60 -3.98
CA CYS A 135 -13.21 26.42 -4.57
C CYS A 135 -12.15 25.83 -3.63
N GLN A 136 -12.11 24.50 -3.52
CA GLN A 136 -11.02 23.82 -2.84
C GLN A 136 -9.74 23.85 -3.68
N PRO A 137 -8.54 23.82 -3.06
CA PRO A 137 -7.28 23.87 -3.79
C PRO A 137 -7.16 22.74 -4.82
N GLY A 138 -7.07 23.12 -6.10
CA GLY A 138 -6.93 22.20 -7.22
C GLY A 138 -8.22 21.63 -7.78
N CYS A 139 -9.40 22.05 -7.29
CA CYS A 139 -10.70 21.66 -7.81
C CYS A 139 -11.40 22.83 -8.48
N ASN A 140 -12.17 22.56 -9.54
CA ASN A 140 -13.11 23.53 -10.09
C ASN A 140 -14.30 23.73 -9.15
N ALA A 141 -15.11 24.79 -9.35
CA ALA A 141 -16.29 25.05 -8.53
C ALA A 141 -17.27 23.86 -8.50
N ALA A 142 -17.51 23.22 -9.65
CA ALA A 142 -18.40 22.06 -9.76
C ALA A 142 -17.82 20.81 -9.04
N GLN A 143 -16.52 20.56 -9.17
CA GLN A 143 -15.85 19.46 -8.46
C GLN A 143 -15.83 19.69 -6.95
N THR A 144 -15.64 20.95 -6.53
CA THR A 144 -15.70 21.34 -5.13
C THR A 144 -17.09 21.08 -4.55
N LEU A 145 -18.14 21.42 -5.29
CA LEU A 145 -19.52 21.14 -4.89
C LEU A 145 -19.74 19.63 -4.70
N GLU A 146 -19.34 18.82 -5.67
CA GLU A 146 -19.49 17.36 -5.60
C GLU A 146 -18.70 16.75 -4.43
N ALA A 147 -17.48 17.23 -4.15
CA ALA A 147 -16.67 16.78 -3.02
C ALA A 147 -17.32 17.16 -1.67
N GLN A 148 -17.84 18.38 -1.54
CA GLN A 148 -18.52 18.83 -0.32
C GLN A 148 -19.82 18.05 -0.08
N ILE A 149 -20.66 17.87 -1.10
CA ILE A 149 -21.90 17.11 -1.01
C ILE A 149 -21.59 15.66 -0.65
N THR A 150 -20.69 14.99 -1.38
CA THR A 150 -20.33 13.59 -1.10
C THR A 150 -19.78 13.43 0.32
N GLY A 151 -18.98 14.39 0.79
CA GLY A 151 -18.48 14.42 2.17
C GLY A 151 -19.59 14.54 3.23
N VAL A 152 -20.62 15.34 2.97
CA VAL A 152 -21.80 15.44 3.86
C VAL A 152 -22.61 14.15 3.84
N LEU A 153 -22.90 13.59 2.66
CA LEU A 153 -23.73 12.38 2.53
C LEU A 153 -23.06 11.15 3.18
N ASN A 154 -21.73 11.04 3.10
CA ASN A 154 -21.00 9.99 3.80
C ASN A 154 -21.10 10.16 5.33
N LYS A 155 -21.03 11.39 5.85
CA LYS A 155 -21.22 11.66 7.28
C LYS A 155 -22.61 11.29 7.77
N ILE A 156 -23.66 11.54 6.97
CA ILE A 156 -25.04 11.14 7.31
C ILE A 156 -25.10 9.63 7.56
N ARG A 157 -24.53 8.83 6.66
CA ARG A 157 -24.49 7.36 6.81
C ARG A 157 -23.72 6.94 8.07
N ASP A 158 -22.58 7.56 8.34
CA ASP A 158 -21.77 7.21 9.50
C ASP A 158 -22.44 7.61 10.83
N GLU A 159 -23.12 8.75 10.89
CA GLU A 159 -23.88 9.22 12.06
C GLU A 159 -25.12 8.35 12.30
N THR A 160 -25.91 8.08 11.27
CA THR A 160 -27.08 7.19 11.36
C THR A 160 -26.68 5.77 11.75
N GLY A 161 -25.56 5.27 11.22
CA GLY A 161 -25.00 3.98 11.62
C GLY A 161 -24.59 3.91 13.08
N LYS A 162 -23.96 4.95 13.63
CA LYS A 162 -23.62 4.99 15.08
C LYS A 162 -24.86 4.97 15.95
N VAL A 163 -25.83 5.84 15.65
CA VAL A 163 -27.11 5.90 16.37
C VAL A 163 -27.85 4.56 16.29
N CYS A 164 -27.77 3.87 15.15
CA CYS A 164 -28.32 2.53 14.99
C CYS A 164 -27.65 1.54 15.95
N MET A 165 -26.33 1.44 15.93
CA MET A 165 -25.60 0.47 16.74
C MET A 165 -25.75 0.71 18.26
N GLU A 166 -25.91 1.96 18.69
CA GLU A 166 -26.13 2.30 20.11
C GLU A 166 -27.53 1.93 20.59
N LYS A 167 -28.54 1.98 19.72
CA LYS A 167 -29.94 1.72 20.07
C LYS A 167 -30.35 0.26 19.96
N LEU A 168 -29.60 -0.55 19.21
CA LEU A 168 -29.91 -1.97 19.08
C LEU A 168 -29.65 -2.71 20.40
N HIS A 169 -30.56 -3.63 20.72
CA HIS A 169 -30.40 -4.48 21.89
C HIS A 169 -29.18 -5.39 21.74
N TRP A 170 -28.45 -5.63 22.83
CA TRP A 170 -27.20 -6.44 22.81
C TRP A 170 -27.42 -7.89 22.38
N ARG A 171 -28.63 -8.44 22.55
CA ARG A 171 -29.01 -9.79 22.07
C ARG A 171 -29.36 -9.86 20.58
N ASN A 172 -29.35 -8.73 19.87
CA ASN A 172 -29.74 -8.71 18.47
C ASN A 172 -28.77 -9.56 17.63
N SER A 173 -29.30 -10.53 16.86
CA SER A 173 -28.49 -11.52 16.15
C SER A 173 -27.49 -10.92 15.15
N PRO A 174 -27.87 -9.96 14.27
CA PRO A 174 -26.93 -9.30 13.37
C PRO A 174 -25.83 -8.53 14.10
N LEU A 175 -26.15 -7.94 15.25
CA LEU A 175 -25.19 -7.21 16.07
C LEU A 175 -24.11 -8.16 16.61
N ILE A 176 -24.53 -9.31 17.17
CA ILE A 176 -23.63 -10.37 17.65
C ILE A 176 -22.74 -10.87 16.50
N MET A 177 -23.31 -11.14 15.32
CA MET A 177 -22.56 -11.61 14.14
C MET A 177 -21.49 -10.60 13.69
N SER A 178 -21.81 -9.30 13.73
CA SER A 178 -20.90 -8.21 13.37
C SER A 178 -19.80 -7.99 14.41
N GLN A 179 -20.12 -8.15 15.70
CA GLN A 179 -19.17 -8.05 16.81
C GLN A 179 -18.18 -9.23 16.82
N CYS A 180 -18.66 -10.47 16.67
CA CYS A 180 -17.80 -11.65 16.59
C CYS A 180 -17.00 -11.74 15.28
N GLY A 181 -17.48 -11.05 14.24
CA GLY A 181 -16.83 -10.99 12.92
C GLY A 181 -17.11 -12.20 12.04
N SER A 182 -18.17 -12.96 12.31
CA SER A 182 -18.57 -14.12 11.50
C SER A 182 -18.95 -13.70 10.07
N LYS A 183 -20.06 -12.96 9.94
CA LYS A 183 -20.54 -12.36 8.69
C LYS A 183 -21.25 -11.05 9.00
N GLY A 184 -21.09 -10.09 8.09
CA GLY A 184 -21.67 -8.77 8.22
C GLY A 184 -20.72 -7.74 8.84
N SER A 185 -21.09 -6.48 8.67
CA SER A 185 -20.38 -5.33 9.20
C SER A 185 -21.40 -4.37 9.83
N PRO A 186 -20.97 -3.41 10.67
CA PRO A 186 -21.86 -2.36 11.17
C PRO A 186 -22.55 -1.58 10.04
N ILE A 187 -21.88 -1.44 8.88
CA ILE A 187 -22.43 -0.80 7.70
C ILE A 187 -23.61 -1.60 7.16
N ASN A 188 -23.49 -2.92 7.05
CA ASN A 188 -24.57 -3.77 6.53
C ASN A 188 -25.82 -3.67 7.42
N ILE A 189 -25.65 -3.66 8.74
CA ILE A 189 -26.76 -3.48 9.71
C ILE A 189 -27.40 -2.10 9.52
N SER A 190 -26.58 -1.05 9.46
CA SER A 190 -27.06 0.32 9.22
C SER A 190 -27.85 0.45 7.91
N GLN A 191 -27.47 -0.28 6.85
CA GLN A 191 -28.17 -0.25 5.56
C GLN A 191 -29.51 -0.98 5.59
N MET A 192 -29.60 -2.06 6.37
CA MET A 192 -30.87 -2.78 6.55
C MET A 192 -31.87 -2.00 7.39
N ILE A 193 -31.40 -1.32 8.44
CA ILE A 193 -32.26 -0.70 9.46
C ILE A 193 -32.45 0.81 9.25
N ALA A 194 -31.36 1.57 9.09
CA ALA A 194 -31.37 3.04 9.11
C ALA A 194 -31.47 3.66 7.71
N CYS A 195 -30.41 3.60 6.90
CA CYS A 195 -30.43 4.09 5.51
C CYS A 195 -29.33 3.43 4.68
N VAL A 196 -29.59 3.22 3.39
CA VAL A 196 -28.60 2.62 2.47
C VAL A 196 -27.45 3.58 2.15
N GLY A 197 -27.78 4.87 1.96
CA GLY A 197 -26.81 5.95 1.71
C GLY A 197 -26.50 6.21 0.23
N GLN A 198 -25.46 6.99 -0.04
CA GLN A 198 -25.08 7.40 -1.40
C GLN A 198 -24.58 6.21 -2.24
N GLN A 199 -25.18 6.01 -3.41
CA GLN A 199 -24.70 5.06 -4.43
C GLN A 199 -23.71 5.78 -5.34
N SER A 200 -22.46 5.32 -5.37
CA SER A 200 -21.43 5.83 -6.26
C SER A 200 -21.31 4.96 -7.49
N VAL A 201 -21.26 5.59 -8.67
CA VAL A 201 -21.02 4.92 -9.96
C VAL A 201 -19.72 5.49 -10.53
N GLY A 202 -18.71 4.65 -10.74
CA GLY A 202 -17.41 5.09 -11.27
C GLY A 202 -16.63 6.04 -10.34
N GLY A 203 -16.84 5.94 -9.02
CA GLY A 203 -16.18 6.81 -8.03
C GLY A 203 -16.75 8.22 -7.92
N GLN A 204 -17.81 8.53 -8.67
CA GLN A 204 -18.57 9.77 -8.57
C GLN A 204 -20.03 9.45 -8.22
N ARG A 205 -20.84 10.48 -7.94
CA ARG A 205 -22.30 10.32 -7.87
C ARG A 205 -22.86 9.95 -9.25
N ALA A 206 -24.13 9.55 -9.30
CA ALA A 206 -24.74 9.09 -10.54
C ALA A 206 -24.54 10.11 -11.69
N PRO A 207 -23.93 9.70 -12.82
CA PRO A 207 -23.72 10.57 -13.96
C PRO A 207 -25.05 10.96 -14.60
N ASN A 208 -25.03 12.01 -15.44
CA ASN A 208 -26.19 12.38 -16.24
C ASN A 208 -26.35 11.37 -17.39
N GLY A 209 -27.38 10.53 -17.33
CA GLY A 209 -27.74 9.63 -18.44
C GLY A 209 -28.60 10.31 -19.51
N PHE A 210 -29.21 11.45 -19.18
CA PHE A 210 -30.01 12.27 -20.08
C PHE A 210 -29.42 13.69 -20.16
N ILE A 211 -29.95 14.52 -21.05
CA ILE A 211 -29.55 15.93 -21.22
C ILE A 211 -29.67 16.65 -19.87
N ASP A 212 -28.52 17.00 -19.29
CA ASP A 212 -28.36 17.71 -18.02
C ASP A 212 -29.10 17.14 -16.80
N ARG A 213 -29.45 15.84 -16.83
CA ARG A 213 -30.09 15.15 -15.69
C ARG A 213 -29.80 13.67 -15.66
N SER A 214 -29.96 13.06 -14.50
CA SER A 214 -29.79 11.62 -14.27
C SER A 214 -30.97 10.79 -14.77
N LEU A 215 -32.20 11.18 -14.42
CA LEU A 215 -33.45 10.54 -14.80
C LEU A 215 -34.51 11.59 -15.21
N PRO A 216 -35.49 11.23 -16.07
CA PRO A 216 -36.54 12.15 -16.50
C PRO A 216 -37.45 12.64 -15.37
N HIS A 217 -37.53 11.90 -14.26
CA HIS A 217 -38.30 12.25 -13.06
C HIS A 217 -37.76 13.47 -12.32
N PHE A 218 -36.52 13.89 -12.60
CA PHE A 218 -35.90 15.05 -11.97
C PHE A 218 -35.85 16.25 -12.93
N PRO A 219 -35.92 17.48 -12.40
CA PRO A 219 -35.69 18.69 -13.18
C PRO A 219 -34.31 18.70 -13.85
N THR A 220 -34.22 19.39 -14.98
CA THR A 220 -32.95 19.66 -15.66
C THR A 220 -31.99 20.41 -14.75
N ASN A 221 -30.69 20.09 -14.82
CA ASN A 221 -29.63 20.67 -13.99
C ASN A 221 -29.78 20.45 -12.47
N SER A 222 -30.66 19.53 -12.03
CA SER A 222 -30.79 19.20 -10.63
C SER A 222 -29.55 18.47 -10.09
N LYS A 223 -28.95 19.02 -9.03
CA LYS A 223 -27.78 18.44 -8.33
C LYS A 223 -28.11 17.94 -6.93
N THR A 224 -29.40 17.88 -6.58
CA THR A 224 -29.87 17.45 -5.26
C THR A 224 -29.42 16.02 -4.96
N PRO A 225 -29.28 15.64 -3.66
CA PRO A 225 -28.85 14.29 -3.29
C PRO A 225 -29.71 13.19 -3.93
N ALA A 226 -31.04 13.30 -3.85
CA ALA A 226 -31.98 12.31 -4.41
C ALA A 226 -31.86 12.17 -5.93
N ALA A 227 -31.67 13.29 -6.66
CA ALA A 227 -31.48 13.26 -8.10
C ALA A 227 -30.18 12.58 -8.52
N LYS A 228 -29.22 12.42 -7.61
CA LYS A 228 -27.87 11.95 -7.90
C LYS A 228 -27.51 10.67 -7.15
N GLY A 229 -28.51 9.88 -6.78
CA GLY A 229 -28.32 8.51 -6.26
C GLY A 229 -28.13 8.40 -4.76
N PHE A 230 -28.55 9.39 -3.97
CA PHE A 230 -28.67 9.22 -2.52
C PHE A 230 -29.95 8.44 -2.20
N VAL A 231 -29.79 7.31 -1.51
CA VAL A 231 -30.89 6.45 -1.07
C VAL A 231 -31.11 6.68 0.42
N ALA A 232 -32.24 7.33 0.75
CA ALA A 232 -32.58 7.70 2.12
C ALA A 232 -33.24 6.54 2.88
N ASN A 233 -33.98 5.70 2.15
CA ASN A 233 -34.66 4.54 2.71
C ASN A 233 -33.69 3.40 3.07
N SER A 234 -34.11 2.54 3.98
CA SER A 234 -33.43 1.29 4.34
C SER A 234 -34.01 0.11 3.54
N PHE A 235 -33.34 -1.05 3.59
CA PHE A 235 -33.91 -2.25 2.97
C PHE A 235 -35.20 -2.71 3.67
N TYR A 236 -35.33 -2.44 4.97
CA TYR A 236 -36.56 -2.72 5.72
C TYR A 236 -37.73 -1.83 5.28
N SER A 237 -37.50 -0.51 5.16
CA SER A 237 -38.57 0.42 4.75
C SER A 237 -38.99 0.23 3.29
N GLY A 238 -38.08 -0.29 2.46
CA GLY A 238 -38.28 -0.47 1.02
C GLY A 238 -37.81 0.75 0.22
N LEU A 239 -37.25 0.48 -0.96
CA LEU A 239 -36.70 1.51 -1.85
C LEU A 239 -37.78 2.07 -2.77
N THR A 240 -37.74 3.38 -3.03
CA THR A 240 -38.56 4.00 -4.08
C THR A 240 -38.05 3.59 -5.48
N ALA A 241 -38.86 3.76 -6.52
CA ALA A 241 -38.49 3.35 -7.89
C ALA A 241 -37.20 4.02 -8.40
N THR A 242 -36.98 5.31 -8.11
CA THR A 242 -35.77 6.05 -8.49
C THR A 242 -34.55 5.60 -7.69
N GLU A 243 -34.71 5.38 -6.37
CA GLU A 243 -33.66 4.84 -5.50
C GLU A 243 -33.25 3.42 -5.91
N PHE A 244 -34.22 2.56 -6.23
CA PHE A 244 -33.98 1.21 -6.71
C PHE A 244 -33.16 1.20 -8.01
N PHE A 245 -33.48 2.11 -8.94
CA PHE A 245 -32.69 2.25 -10.17
C PHE A 245 -31.24 2.66 -9.87
N PHE A 246 -31.00 3.66 -9.02
CA PHE A 246 -29.63 4.04 -8.66
C PHE A 246 -28.88 2.96 -7.88
N HIS A 247 -29.57 2.21 -7.02
CA HIS A 247 -28.98 1.08 -6.31
C HIS A 247 -28.58 -0.04 -7.26
N THR A 248 -29.43 -0.40 -8.22
CA THR A 248 -29.13 -1.42 -9.22
C THR A 248 -27.98 -1.02 -10.15
N MET A 249 -27.82 0.28 -10.47
CA MET A 249 -26.64 0.76 -11.20
C MET A 249 -25.34 0.48 -10.42
N GLY A 250 -25.29 0.82 -9.14
CA GLY A 250 -24.14 0.54 -8.28
C GLY A 250 -23.87 -0.95 -8.10
N GLY A 251 -24.92 -1.76 -7.96
CA GLY A 251 -24.83 -3.21 -7.88
C GLY A 251 -24.28 -3.86 -9.15
N ARG A 252 -24.77 -3.45 -10.33
CA ARG A 252 -24.30 -3.97 -11.63
C ARG A 252 -22.84 -3.64 -11.88
N GLU A 253 -22.41 -2.44 -11.49
CA GLU A 253 -21.00 -2.06 -11.56
C GLU A 253 -20.10 -3.02 -10.77
N GLY A 254 -20.45 -3.35 -9.53
CA GLY A 254 -19.67 -4.30 -8.71
C GLY A 254 -19.63 -5.72 -9.28
N LEU A 255 -20.73 -6.17 -9.89
CA LEU A 255 -20.79 -7.49 -10.56
C LEU A 255 -19.88 -7.54 -11.80
N VAL A 256 -19.94 -6.49 -12.64
CA VAL A 256 -19.09 -6.40 -13.83
C VAL A 256 -17.62 -6.24 -13.45
N ASP A 257 -17.31 -5.44 -12.43
CA ASP A 257 -15.96 -5.26 -11.89
C ASP A 257 -15.36 -6.61 -11.48
N THR A 258 -16.15 -7.47 -10.83
CA THR A 258 -15.72 -8.84 -10.47
C THR A 258 -15.39 -9.70 -11.69
N ALA A 259 -16.21 -9.64 -12.75
CA ALA A 259 -15.99 -10.43 -13.96
C ALA A 259 -14.78 -9.96 -14.78
N VAL A 260 -14.51 -8.66 -14.83
CA VAL A 260 -13.33 -8.12 -15.56
C VAL A 260 -12.05 -8.37 -14.78
N LYS A 261 -12.09 -8.24 -13.43
CA LYS A 261 -10.92 -8.48 -12.57
C LYS A 261 -10.31 -9.85 -12.75
N THR A 262 -11.13 -10.90 -12.81
CA THR A 262 -10.63 -12.28 -12.86
C THR A 262 -9.76 -12.51 -14.10
N ALA A 263 -10.15 -11.95 -15.25
CA ALA A 263 -9.38 -12.04 -16.48
C ALA A 263 -8.05 -11.26 -16.41
N GLU A 264 -8.09 -9.99 -16.00
CA GLU A 264 -6.88 -9.14 -15.95
C GLU A 264 -5.88 -9.62 -14.90
N THR A 265 -6.35 -9.95 -13.71
CA THR A 265 -5.51 -10.40 -12.59
C THR A 265 -4.96 -11.81 -12.82
N GLY A 266 -5.76 -12.69 -13.44
CA GLY A 266 -5.30 -14.01 -13.87
C GLY A 266 -4.17 -13.93 -14.90
N TYR A 267 -4.30 -13.03 -15.89
CA TYR A 267 -3.23 -12.79 -16.86
C TYR A 267 -1.99 -12.18 -16.20
N MET A 268 -2.13 -11.20 -15.31
CA MET A 268 -1.03 -10.63 -14.53
C MET A 268 -0.29 -11.70 -13.71
N SER A 269 -1.03 -12.54 -12.99
CA SER A 269 -0.48 -13.64 -12.19
C SER A 269 0.28 -14.65 -13.07
N ARG A 270 -0.30 -15.05 -14.22
CA ARG A 270 0.37 -15.92 -15.20
C ARG A 270 1.72 -15.35 -15.65
N ARG A 271 1.77 -14.04 -15.91
CA ARG A 271 3.00 -13.34 -16.34
C ARG A 271 4.07 -13.34 -15.25
N LEU A 272 3.68 -13.05 -14.02
CA LEU A 272 4.58 -13.09 -12.87
C LEU A 272 5.17 -14.49 -12.67
N VAL A 273 4.33 -15.52 -12.71
CA VAL A 273 4.78 -16.92 -12.58
C VAL A 273 5.78 -17.25 -13.68
N LYS A 274 5.49 -16.93 -14.94
CA LYS A 274 6.42 -17.20 -16.06
C LYS A 274 7.74 -16.44 -15.94
N GLY A 275 7.72 -15.21 -15.40
CA GLY A 275 8.94 -14.45 -15.14
C GLY A 275 9.78 -15.03 -14.00
N MET A 276 9.15 -15.61 -12.97
CA MET A 276 9.80 -15.98 -11.71
C MET A 276 9.91 -17.50 -11.46
N GLU A 277 9.36 -18.36 -12.32
CA GLU A 277 9.26 -19.83 -12.06
C GLU A 277 10.61 -20.53 -11.89
N ASP A 278 11.67 -20.00 -12.49
CA ASP A 278 13.02 -20.58 -12.45
C ASP A 278 13.86 -20.08 -11.26
N LEU A 279 13.32 -19.19 -10.42
CA LEU A 279 14.06 -18.65 -9.27
C LEU A 279 13.94 -19.57 -8.04
N TYR A 280 15.07 -20.10 -7.61
CA TYR A 280 15.16 -20.96 -6.43
C TYR A 280 16.37 -20.61 -5.56
N VAL A 281 16.32 -21.03 -4.29
CA VAL A 281 17.43 -20.87 -3.34
C VAL A 281 18.42 -22.03 -3.53
N CYS A 282 19.68 -21.73 -3.78
CA CYS A 282 20.77 -22.69 -3.87
C CYS A 282 21.31 -23.07 -2.48
N TYR A 283 22.08 -24.16 -2.39
CA TYR A 283 22.69 -24.63 -1.13
C TYR A 283 23.73 -23.67 -0.53
N ASP A 284 24.22 -22.70 -1.31
CA ASP A 284 25.10 -21.63 -0.88
C ASP A 284 24.33 -20.37 -0.40
N ASP A 285 23.03 -20.51 -0.13
CA ASP A 285 22.09 -19.45 0.29
C ASP A 285 21.84 -18.33 -0.74
N THR A 286 22.37 -18.47 -1.96
CA THR A 286 22.11 -17.52 -3.06
C THR A 286 20.82 -17.87 -3.79
N VAL A 287 20.15 -16.86 -4.35
CA VAL A 287 18.99 -17.06 -5.23
C VAL A 287 19.46 -16.95 -6.67
N ARG A 288 19.23 -18.01 -7.44
CA ARG A 288 19.68 -18.10 -8.83
C ARG A 288 18.54 -18.41 -9.78
N ASP A 289 18.73 -18.03 -11.03
CA ASP A 289 17.90 -18.44 -12.16
C ASP A 289 18.41 -19.78 -12.73
N SER A 290 17.64 -20.38 -13.66
CA SER A 290 18.01 -21.63 -14.37
C SER A 290 19.38 -21.53 -15.06
N SER A 291 19.70 -20.35 -15.60
CA SER A 291 20.99 -20.00 -16.21
C SER A 291 22.18 -19.88 -15.22
N ALA A 292 21.99 -20.24 -13.95
CA ALA A 292 22.93 -20.05 -12.84
C ALA A 292 23.34 -18.58 -12.56
N SER A 293 22.61 -17.61 -13.12
CA SER A 293 22.80 -16.19 -12.83
C SER A 293 22.28 -15.86 -11.43
N ILE A 294 23.07 -15.13 -10.63
CA ILE A 294 22.70 -14.73 -9.28
C ILE A 294 21.76 -13.51 -9.35
N ILE A 295 20.58 -13.63 -8.73
CA ILE A 295 19.63 -12.53 -8.57
C ILE A 295 19.76 -11.89 -7.19
N GLN A 296 19.90 -12.70 -6.13
CA GLN A 296 20.16 -12.23 -4.77
C GLN A 296 21.28 -13.04 -4.14
N PHE A 297 22.20 -12.38 -3.42
CA PHE A 297 23.22 -13.05 -2.61
C PHE A 297 22.62 -13.76 -1.40
N THR A 298 21.54 -13.22 -0.86
CA THR A 298 20.79 -13.81 0.25
C THR A 298 19.34 -13.45 0.06
N TYR A 299 18.45 -14.44 0.16
CA TYR A 299 17.04 -14.24 -0.06
C TYR A 299 16.47 -13.14 0.85
N GLY A 300 15.88 -12.09 0.27
CA GLY A 300 15.26 -11.00 1.05
C GLY A 300 16.24 -10.23 1.98
N SER A 301 17.55 -10.31 1.71
CA SER A 301 18.64 -9.78 2.53
C SER A 301 18.84 -10.41 3.92
N ASP A 302 17.89 -11.23 4.41
CA ASP A 302 17.97 -11.86 5.74
C ASP A 302 17.98 -13.40 5.70
N GLY A 303 17.68 -14.00 4.55
CA GLY A 303 17.70 -15.44 4.31
C GLY A 303 16.59 -16.19 5.05
N ARG A 304 15.50 -15.50 5.42
CA ARG A 304 14.42 -16.08 6.24
C ARG A 304 13.17 -16.38 5.43
N ASP A 305 12.46 -17.43 5.85
CA ASP A 305 11.20 -17.85 5.24
C ASP A 305 10.03 -16.93 5.65
N PRO A 306 9.37 -16.23 4.71
CA PRO A 306 8.20 -15.39 4.97
C PRO A 306 7.07 -16.11 5.73
N SER A 307 6.91 -17.42 5.49
CA SER A 307 5.83 -18.22 6.08
C SER A 307 5.95 -18.36 7.60
N GLN A 308 7.19 -18.34 8.13
CA GLN A 308 7.49 -18.58 9.54
C GLN A 308 7.64 -17.31 10.38
N MET A 309 7.38 -16.14 9.80
CA MET A 309 7.56 -14.84 10.47
C MET A 309 6.50 -14.59 11.56
N GLU A 310 6.96 -14.29 12.78
CA GLU A 310 6.07 -14.06 13.94
C GLU A 310 5.71 -12.61 14.17
N GLY A 311 6.66 -11.69 13.97
CA GLY A 311 6.54 -10.29 14.33
C GLY A 311 5.75 -9.46 13.32
N LYS A 312 5.38 -8.26 13.76
CA LYS A 312 4.83 -7.21 12.90
C LYS A 312 5.90 -6.78 11.88
N ALA A 313 5.46 -6.37 10.68
CA ALA A 313 6.34 -5.97 9.57
C ALA A 313 7.37 -7.05 9.13
N GLY A 314 7.03 -8.33 9.28
CA GLY A 314 7.88 -9.43 8.77
C GLY A 314 9.10 -9.75 9.64
N PHE A 315 9.13 -9.27 10.89
CA PHE A 315 10.23 -9.60 11.80
C PHE A 315 10.14 -11.08 12.26
N PRO A 316 11.27 -11.80 12.39
CA PRO A 316 11.22 -13.24 12.67
C PRO A 316 10.56 -13.63 14.00
N LEU A 317 10.77 -12.89 15.10
CA LEU A 317 10.42 -13.33 16.46
C LEU A 317 9.55 -12.32 17.21
N ASN A 318 8.58 -12.79 17.99
CA ASN A 318 7.85 -11.94 18.95
C ASN A 318 8.44 -12.10 20.36
N PHE A 319 9.35 -11.20 20.74
CA PHE A 319 10.11 -11.30 22.01
C PHE A 319 9.23 -11.27 23.26
N ASP A 320 8.21 -10.40 23.32
CA ASP A 320 7.30 -10.32 24.48
C ASP A 320 6.55 -11.64 24.70
N ARG A 321 6.06 -12.26 23.61
CA ARG A 321 5.38 -13.55 23.67
C ARG A 321 6.32 -14.69 24.10
N LEU A 322 7.52 -14.73 23.52
CA LEU A 322 8.53 -15.74 23.86
C LEU A 322 8.95 -15.65 25.32
N LEU A 323 9.18 -14.44 25.83
CA LEU A 323 9.52 -14.24 27.24
C LEU A 323 8.38 -14.72 28.15
N ASN A 324 7.13 -14.41 27.80
CA ASN A 324 5.95 -14.91 28.52
C ASN A 324 5.84 -16.44 28.51
N LYS A 325 6.20 -17.09 27.40
CA LYS A 325 6.24 -18.56 27.30
C LYS A 325 7.31 -19.14 28.21
N VAL A 326 8.51 -18.56 28.20
CA VAL A 326 9.63 -19.03 29.04
C VAL A 326 9.30 -18.87 30.52
N LYS A 327 8.71 -17.73 30.92
CA LYS A 327 8.26 -17.51 32.31
C LYS A 327 7.23 -18.54 32.79
N ALA A 328 6.38 -19.06 31.90
CA ALA A 328 5.42 -20.11 32.25
C ALA A 328 6.01 -21.52 32.23
N THR A 329 6.96 -21.78 31.33
CA THR A 329 7.62 -23.09 31.24
C THR A 329 8.60 -23.29 32.40
N CYS A 330 9.30 -22.23 32.79
CA CYS A 330 10.25 -22.19 33.89
C CYS A 330 9.77 -21.15 34.93
N PRO A 331 8.87 -21.53 35.86
CA PRO A 331 8.44 -20.63 36.93
C PRO A 331 9.62 -20.23 37.82
N ALA A 332 9.61 -19.01 38.35
CA ALA A 332 10.74 -18.43 39.07
C ALA A 332 11.13 -19.20 40.37
N GLY A 333 10.25 -20.04 40.92
CA GLY A 333 10.53 -20.80 42.13
C GLY A 333 10.98 -19.91 43.30
N GLN A 334 11.94 -20.38 44.11
CA GLN A 334 12.63 -19.60 45.14
C GLN A 334 13.89 -18.86 44.62
N HIS A 335 14.10 -18.81 43.29
CA HIS A 335 15.32 -18.24 42.74
C HIS A 335 15.28 -16.70 42.76
N ARG A 336 16.38 -16.09 43.21
CA ARG A 336 16.56 -14.64 43.23
C ARG A 336 16.46 -14.05 41.82
N GLY A 337 15.67 -12.99 41.66
CA GLY A 337 15.66 -12.20 40.41
C GLY A 337 16.97 -11.46 40.20
N MET A 338 17.44 -11.40 38.95
CA MET A 338 18.70 -10.72 38.61
C MET A 338 18.61 -9.21 38.71
N SER A 339 19.76 -8.56 38.92
CA SER A 339 19.88 -7.11 38.81
C SER A 339 19.91 -6.65 37.33
N PRO A 340 19.53 -5.39 37.03
CA PRO A 340 19.62 -4.83 35.68
C PRO A 340 21.01 -4.94 35.05
N THR A 341 22.06 -4.74 35.85
CA THR A 341 23.46 -4.84 35.42
C THR A 341 23.82 -6.28 35.08
N GLU A 342 23.43 -7.26 35.91
CA GLU A 342 23.63 -8.69 35.63
C GLU A 342 22.91 -9.14 34.34
N ILE A 343 21.73 -8.58 34.05
CA ILE A 343 21.01 -8.85 32.79
C ILE A 343 21.83 -8.35 31.60
N CYS A 344 22.34 -7.13 31.65
CA CYS A 344 23.14 -6.56 30.57
C CYS A 344 24.45 -7.32 30.38
N GLU A 345 25.15 -7.67 31.46
CA GLU A 345 26.40 -8.44 31.41
C GLU A 345 26.19 -9.82 30.77
N MET A 346 25.20 -10.59 31.23
CA MET A 346 24.94 -11.93 30.67
C MET A 346 24.47 -11.88 29.21
N VAL A 347 23.82 -10.78 28.79
CA VAL A 347 23.43 -10.56 27.40
C VAL A 347 24.66 -10.23 26.55
N ASP A 348 25.50 -9.30 27.00
CA ASP A 348 26.71 -8.92 26.26
C ASP A 348 27.69 -10.09 26.14
N GLU A 349 27.84 -10.90 27.20
CA GLU A 349 28.58 -12.17 27.15
C GLU A 349 28.01 -13.11 26.10
N ARG A 350 26.70 -13.37 26.09
CA ARG A 350 26.10 -14.31 25.12
C ARG A 350 26.13 -13.77 23.68
N LEU A 351 26.01 -12.46 23.50
CA LEU A 351 26.11 -11.79 22.20
C LEU A 351 27.54 -11.80 21.63
N SER A 352 28.56 -11.98 22.47
CA SER A 352 29.96 -12.07 22.03
C SER A 352 30.34 -13.46 21.48
N MET A 353 29.50 -14.48 21.69
CA MET A 353 29.76 -15.84 21.24
C MET A 353 29.60 -16.00 19.72
N HIS A 354 30.35 -16.94 19.14
CA HIS A 354 30.39 -17.20 17.69
C HIS A 354 29.02 -17.56 17.09
N ASP A 355 28.12 -18.22 17.83
CA ASP A 355 26.75 -18.53 17.36
C ASP A 355 25.95 -17.27 16.97
N MET A 356 26.31 -16.12 17.55
CA MET A 356 25.63 -14.83 17.36
C MET A 356 26.37 -13.90 16.39
N SER A 357 27.49 -14.33 15.81
CA SER A 357 28.19 -13.57 14.76
C SER A 357 27.44 -13.67 13.42
N THR A 358 27.77 -12.77 12.49
CA THR A 358 27.28 -12.83 11.10
C THR A 358 27.66 -14.14 10.42
N GLU A 359 28.85 -14.67 10.72
CA GLU A 359 29.34 -15.98 10.27
C GLU A 359 28.59 -17.14 10.93
N GLY A 360 28.11 -16.96 12.16
CA GLY A 360 27.22 -17.89 12.86
C GLY A 360 25.79 -17.90 12.32
N GLY A 361 25.44 -17.02 11.38
CA GLY A 361 24.13 -16.97 10.73
C GLY A 361 23.09 -16.11 11.46
N CYS A 362 23.51 -15.23 12.38
CA CYS A 362 22.66 -14.21 13.00
C CYS A 362 22.82 -12.85 12.32
N SER A 363 21.70 -12.18 12.00
CA SER A 363 21.74 -10.82 11.41
C SER A 363 22.06 -9.78 12.49
N GLU A 364 22.87 -8.77 12.13
CA GLU A 364 23.15 -7.60 12.99
C GLU A 364 21.87 -6.89 13.45
N ASP A 365 20.84 -6.84 12.61
CA ASP A 365 19.56 -6.25 12.96
C ASP A 365 18.81 -7.05 14.05
N PHE A 366 18.99 -8.37 14.07
CA PHE A 366 18.42 -9.22 15.11
C PHE A 366 19.14 -8.99 16.44
N ARG A 367 20.47 -8.94 16.42
CA ARG A 367 21.30 -8.64 17.59
C ARG A 367 20.95 -7.30 18.22
N ARG A 368 20.87 -6.24 17.41
CA ARG A 368 20.50 -4.89 17.86
C ARG A 368 19.12 -4.88 18.53
N LYS A 369 18.10 -5.46 17.87
CA LYS A 369 16.73 -5.50 18.41
C LYS A 369 16.60 -6.34 19.67
N LEU A 370 17.34 -7.45 19.78
CA LEU A 370 17.37 -8.27 20.99
C LEU A 370 17.97 -7.51 22.16
N LYS A 371 19.08 -6.79 21.92
CA LYS A 371 19.73 -5.92 22.92
C LYS A 371 18.78 -4.79 23.37
N GLU A 372 18.22 -4.03 22.43
CA GLU A 372 17.24 -2.97 22.71
C GLU A 372 16.02 -3.48 23.52
N PHE A 373 15.54 -4.68 23.22
CA PHE A 373 14.42 -5.30 23.94
C PHE A 373 14.78 -5.59 25.39
N LEU A 374 15.96 -6.17 25.64
CA LEU A 374 16.41 -6.54 26.97
C LEU A 374 16.79 -5.31 27.81
N GLU A 375 17.44 -4.32 27.21
CA GLU A 375 17.69 -3.01 27.83
C GLU A 375 16.38 -2.33 28.25
N LYS A 376 15.35 -2.37 27.40
CA LYS A 376 14.02 -1.84 27.74
C LYS A 376 13.39 -2.57 28.94
N LYS A 377 13.57 -3.89 29.05
CA LYS A 377 13.08 -4.66 30.21
C LYS A 377 13.89 -4.35 31.47
N ALA A 378 15.22 -4.23 31.36
CA ALA A 378 16.10 -3.83 32.45
C ALA A 378 15.74 -2.41 32.96
N ALA A 379 15.52 -1.45 32.07
CA ALA A 379 15.08 -0.10 32.40
C ALA A 379 13.69 -0.08 33.06
N THR A 380 12.78 -0.97 32.64
CA THR A 380 11.47 -1.12 33.29
C THR A 380 11.63 -1.65 34.71
N LEU A 381 12.54 -2.60 34.93
CA LEU A 381 12.86 -3.15 36.24
C LEU A 381 13.49 -2.08 37.16
N GLU A 382 14.43 -1.29 36.65
CA GLU A 382 14.97 -0.12 37.37
C GLU A 382 13.89 0.89 37.74
N PHE A 383 13.02 1.24 36.79
CA PHE A 383 11.91 2.16 37.04
C PHE A 383 11.00 1.61 38.14
N THR A 384 10.63 0.32 38.08
CA THR A 384 9.80 -0.29 39.13
C THR A 384 10.49 -0.31 40.50
N LYS A 385 11.81 -0.57 40.55
CA LYS A 385 12.59 -0.47 41.79
C LYS A 385 12.58 0.96 42.33
N ARG A 386 12.83 1.97 41.48
CA ARG A 386 12.81 3.39 41.89
C ARG A 386 11.44 3.83 42.40
N VAL A 387 10.34 3.41 41.77
CA VAL A 387 8.97 3.74 42.21
C VAL A 387 8.62 3.07 43.53
N LEU A 388 9.13 1.86 43.77
CA LEU A 388 8.89 1.08 45.00
C LEU A 388 9.88 1.41 46.14
N ASN A 389 10.88 2.28 45.92
CA ASN A 389 11.85 2.71 46.92
C ASN A 389 11.24 3.68 47.95
N GLY A 390 10.19 3.24 48.64
CA GLY A 390 9.77 3.73 49.95
C GLY A 390 9.93 2.58 50.94
N GLU A 391 11.04 2.60 51.69
CA GLU A 391 11.45 1.68 52.77
C GLU A 391 11.89 0.25 52.35
N GLU A 392 13.07 -0.14 52.83
CA GLU A 392 13.76 -1.43 52.60
C GLU A 392 13.01 -2.61 53.24
N SER A 393 11.89 -3.01 52.66
CA SER A 393 11.24 -4.28 52.99
C SER A 393 11.57 -5.34 51.93
N LEU A 394 12.12 -6.48 52.36
CA LEU A 394 12.34 -7.69 51.55
C LEU A 394 11.08 -8.09 50.73
N VAL A 395 9.90 -7.74 51.25
CA VAL A 395 8.59 -7.93 50.62
C VAL A 395 8.43 -7.06 49.36
N LEU A 396 8.84 -5.79 49.39
CA LEU A 396 8.75 -4.89 48.24
C LEU A 396 9.73 -5.29 47.14
N GLU A 397 10.90 -5.82 47.51
CA GLU A 397 11.83 -6.39 46.54
C GLU A 397 11.27 -7.67 45.90
N ASN A 398 10.64 -8.55 46.69
CA ASN A 398 9.92 -9.72 46.17
C ASN A 398 8.74 -9.33 45.26
N VAL A 399 8.05 -8.23 45.55
CA VAL A 399 6.98 -7.69 44.69
C VAL A 399 7.55 -7.09 43.40
N ALA A 400 8.66 -6.35 43.46
CA ALA A 400 9.34 -5.87 42.26
C ALA A 400 9.83 -7.04 41.38
N GLN A 401 10.33 -8.11 42.02
CA GLN A 401 10.75 -9.35 41.35
C GLN A 401 9.56 -10.14 40.79
N SER A 402 8.39 -10.15 41.44
CA SER A 402 7.20 -10.83 40.90
C SER A 402 6.59 -10.09 39.71
N ILE A 403 6.65 -8.75 39.71
CA ILE A 403 6.11 -7.91 38.63
C ILE A 403 7.00 -7.93 37.39
N CYS A 404 8.31 -7.74 37.55
CA CYS A 404 9.24 -7.57 36.43
C CYS A 404 10.49 -8.45 36.49
N GLY A 405 10.70 -9.20 37.57
CA GLY A 405 11.88 -10.04 37.74
C GLY A 405 12.03 -11.08 36.63
N ILE A 406 13.29 -11.31 36.27
CA ILE A 406 13.74 -12.36 35.36
C ILE A 406 14.82 -13.13 36.12
N THR A 407 14.67 -14.46 36.19
CA THR A 407 15.71 -15.32 36.79
C THR A 407 16.80 -15.63 35.79
N SER A 408 18.01 -15.96 36.26
CA SER A 408 19.14 -16.33 35.39
C SER A 408 18.78 -17.48 34.45
N GLN A 409 18.09 -18.51 34.98
CA GLN A 409 17.64 -19.63 34.17
C GLN A 409 16.62 -19.22 33.10
N GLN A 410 15.65 -18.36 33.44
CA GLN A 410 14.69 -17.85 32.45
C GLN A 410 15.38 -17.07 31.32
N LEU A 411 16.38 -16.24 31.64
CA LEU A 411 17.09 -15.48 30.62
C LEU A 411 17.94 -16.39 29.72
N LYS A 412 18.63 -17.39 30.28
CA LYS A 412 19.38 -18.39 29.51
C LYS A 412 18.48 -19.17 28.55
N VAL A 413 17.38 -19.74 29.07
CA VAL A 413 16.40 -20.47 28.24
C VAL A 413 15.77 -19.55 27.19
N PHE A 414 15.50 -18.29 27.53
CA PHE A 414 14.97 -17.33 26.57
C PHE A 414 15.94 -17.06 25.43
N LEU A 415 17.22 -16.81 25.72
CA LEU A 415 18.24 -16.59 24.70
C LEU A 415 18.42 -17.83 23.81
N GLU A 416 18.52 -19.03 24.39
CA GLU A 416 18.62 -20.29 23.63
C GLU A 416 17.40 -20.53 22.73
N VAL A 417 16.19 -20.29 23.25
CA VAL A 417 14.95 -20.43 22.46
C VAL A 417 14.90 -19.40 21.34
N CYS A 418 15.33 -18.16 21.58
CA CYS A 418 15.41 -17.13 20.55
C CYS A 418 16.37 -17.53 19.43
N ILE A 419 17.56 -18.00 19.76
CA ILE A 419 18.58 -18.46 18.80
C ILE A 419 18.05 -19.66 17.99
N SER A 420 17.63 -20.72 18.68
CA SER A 420 17.13 -21.94 18.03
C SER A 420 15.96 -21.64 17.09
N ARG A 421 14.98 -20.82 17.53
CA ARG A 421 13.86 -20.42 16.67
C ARG A 421 14.27 -19.52 15.52
N TYR A 422 15.34 -18.73 15.66
CA TYR A 422 15.83 -17.90 14.58
C TYR A 422 16.47 -18.75 13.48
N HIS A 423 17.32 -19.73 13.83
CA HIS A 423 17.92 -20.66 12.87
C HIS A 423 16.90 -21.53 12.15
N ASN A 424 15.88 -22.04 12.86
CA ASN A 424 14.81 -22.84 12.26
C ASN A 424 13.98 -22.07 11.22
N LYS A 425 14.05 -20.74 11.21
CA LYS A 425 13.36 -19.86 10.25
C LYS A 425 14.18 -19.51 9.02
N LYS A 426 15.39 -20.07 8.90
CA LYS A 426 16.18 -19.97 7.67
C LYS A 426 15.37 -20.64 6.55
N ILE A 427 15.42 -20.06 5.36
CA ILE A 427 14.76 -20.66 4.21
C ILE A 427 15.49 -21.93 3.78
N ASP A 428 14.73 -22.98 3.46
CA ASP A 428 15.30 -24.24 3.02
C ASP A 428 15.88 -24.13 1.60
N PRO A 429 17.10 -24.61 1.35
CA PRO A 429 17.65 -24.73 0.00
C PRO A 429 16.77 -25.60 -0.90
N GLY A 430 16.70 -25.25 -2.18
CA GLY A 430 15.82 -25.87 -3.18
C GLY A 430 14.41 -25.26 -3.22
N THR A 431 14.05 -24.39 -2.27
CA THR A 431 12.73 -23.75 -2.28
C THR A 431 12.56 -22.84 -3.51
N ASN A 432 11.46 -23.03 -4.24
CA ASN A 432 11.08 -22.21 -5.41
C ASN A 432 10.47 -20.88 -4.97
N VAL A 433 11.32 -19.99 -4.45
CA VAL A 433 10.95 -18.66 -3.93
C VAL A 433 10.30 -17.77 -4.98
N GLY A 434 10.66 -17.94 -6.25
CA GLY A 434 10.09 -17.15 -7.33
C GLY A 434 8.62 -17.45 -7.57
N ALA A 435 8.25 -18.73 -7.65
CA ALA A 435 6.86 -19.15 -7.81
C ALA A 435 5.98 -18.70 -6.63
N ILE A 436 6.48 -18.86 -5.40
CA ILE A 436 5.79 -18.41 -4.18
C ILE A 436 5.63 -16.89 -4.19
N GLY A 437 6.68 -16.15 -4.55
CA GLY A 437 6.63 -14.68 -4.65
C GLY A 437 5.67 -14.18 -5.71
N ALA A 438 5.68 -14.80 -6.89
CA ALA A 438 4.77 -14.47 -7.99
C ALA A 438 3.30 -14.65 -7.59
N GLN A 439 2.96 -15.76 -6.94
CA GLN A 439 1.60 -16.01 -6.45
C GLN A 439 1.22 -15.05 -5.32
N SER A 440 2.14 -14.79 -4.38
CA SER A 440 1.91 -13.87 -3.26
C SER A 440 1.66 -12.43 -3.70
N ILE A 441 2.15 -12.03 -4.88
CA ILE A 441 1.88 -10.71 -5.49
C ILE A 441 0.65 -10.78 -6.40
N GLY A 442 0.46 -11.89 -7.12
CA GLY A 442 -0.61 -12.09 -8.09
C GLY A 442 -2.00 -12.28 -7.48
N GLU A 443 -2.12 -13.12 -6.44
CA GLU A 443 -3.39 -13.45 -5.79
C GLU A 443 -4.08 -12.22 -5.17
N PRO A 444 -3.39 -11.35 -4.40
CA PRO A 444 -4.00 -10.13 -3.87
C PRO A 444 -4.51 -9.20 -4.98
N GLY A 445 -3.96 -9.31 -6.20
CA GLY A 445 -4.48 -8.67 -7.40
C GLY A 445 -5.98 -8.86 -7.60
N THR A 446 -6.50 -10.05 -7.33
CA THR A 446 -7.94 -10.39 -7.47
C THR A 446 -8.83 -9.63 -6.48
N GLN A 447 -8.29 -9.28 -5.31
CA GLN A 447 -9.00 -8.59 -4.23
C GLN A 447 -8.97 -7.07 -4.40
N MET A 448 -8.03 -6.55 -5.19
CA MET A 448 -7.99 -5.12 -5.51
C MET A 448 -9.17 -4.68 -6.36
N THR A 449 -9.59 -3.43 -6.17
CA THR A 449 -10.56 -2.79 -7.06
C THR A 449 -9.89 -2.43 -8.39
N LEU A 450 -10.60 -2.53 -9.52
CA LEU A 450 -10.11 -1.93 -10.78
C LEU A 450 -10.21 -0.40 -10.70
N LYS A 451 -11.10 0.08 -9.82
CA LYS A 451 -11.39 1.50 -9.59
C LYS A 451 -10.64 1.99 -8.38
N THR A 452 -9.65 2.81 -8.64
CA THR A 452 -8.64 3.18 -7.67
C THR A 452 -8.15 4.60 -7.92
N PHE A 453 -9.11 5.50 -8.11
CA PHE A 453 -8.85 6.90 -7.86
C PHE A 453 -8.95 7.11 -6.36
N HIS A 454 -7.82 6.97 -5.69
CA HIS A 454 -7.68 7.47 -4.33
C HIS A 454 -7.09 8.87 -4.42
N PHE A 455 -7.72 9.79 -3.72
CA PHE A 455 -7.15 11.10 -3.50
C PHE A 455 -5.89 10.92 -2.64
N ALA A 456 -4.75 11.43 -3.09
CA ALA A 456 -3.46 11.35 -2.38
C ALA A 456 -3.43 12.24 -1.11
N GLY A 457 -4.40 12.06 -0.22
CA GLY A 457 -4.67 12.94 0.93
C GLY A 457 -5.24 14.32 0.56
N VAL A 458 -5.25 14.69 -0.72
CA VAL A 458 -5.76 15.96 -1.25
C VAL A 458 -6.84 15.67 -2.30
N ALA A 459 -8.04 16.22 -2.11
CA ALA A 459 -9.25 15.95 -2.90
C ALA A 459 -9.16 16.30 -4.42
N SER A 460 -8.02 16.81 -4.90
CA SER A 460 -7.84 17.33 -6.26
C SER A 460 -6.85 16.57 -7.14
N MET A 461 -6.07 15.64 -6.58
CA MET A 461 -5.11 14.84 -7.34
C MET A 461 -5.53 13.38 -7.34
N ASN A 462 -5.93 12.91 -8.53
CA ASN A 462 -6.29 11.54 -8.79
C ASN A 462 -5.00 10.76 -9.06
N VAL A 463 -4.64 9.85 -8.17
CA VAL A 463 -3.51 8.92 -8.40
C VAL A 463 -4.09 7.56 -8.80
N THR A 464 -3.52 6.93 -9.84
CA THR A 464 -3.84 5.54 -10.18
C THR A 464 -3.31 4.60 -9.09
N LEU A 465 -4.19 3.87 -8.41
CA LEU A 465 -3.83 2.76 -7.52
C LEU A 465 -4.33 1.40 -8.07
N GLY A 466 -4.31 0.33 -7.28
CA GLY A 466 -4.87 -0.97 -7.66
C GLY A 466 -4.14 -1.70 -8.78
N VAL A 467 -4.88 -2.62 -9.43
CA VAL A 467 -4.37 -3.48 -10.51
C VAL A 467 -3.77 -2.68 -11.68
N PRO A 468 -4.38 -1.59 -12.18
CA PRO A 468 -3.78 -0.81 -13.27
C PRO A 468 -2.41 -0.25 -12.93
N ARG A 469 -2.21 0.18 -11.67
CA ARG A 469 -0.93 0.71 -11.21
C ARG A 469 0.13 -0.37 -11.08
N ILE A 470 -0.22 -1.53 -10.53
CA ILE A 470 0.68 -2.69 -10.49
C ILE A 470 1.07 -3.10 -11.92
N ASN A 471 0.12 -3.14 -12.85
CA ASN A 471 0.41 -3.42 -14.25
C ASN A 471 1.36 -2.37 -14.88
N GLU A 472 1.21 -1.08 -14.57
CA GLU A 472 2.13 -0.04 -15.03
C GLU A 472 3.57 -0.28 -14.55
N ILE A 473 3.72 -0.67 -13.28
CA ILE A 473 5.01 -0.99 -12.63
C ILE A 473 5.61 -2.25 -13.26
N LEU A 474 4.85 -3.34 -13.31
CA LEU A 474 5.30 -4.63 -13.86
C LEU A 474 5.66 -4.53 -15.35
N ASN A 475 4.98 -3.67 -16.11
CA ASN A 475 5.29 -3.48 -17.53
C ASN A 475 6.51 -2.58 -17.77
N ALA A 476 7.05 -1.92 -16.74
CA ALA A 476 8.06 -0.85 -16.88
C ALA A 476 7.64 0.16 -17.96
N THR A 477 6.46 0.76 -17.78
CA THR A 477 5.81 1.57 -18.83
C THR A 477 6.48 2.93 -18.99
N LYS A 478 6.89 3.30 -20.22
CA LYS A 478 7.57 4.59 -20.52
C LYS A 478 6.72 5.85 -20.30
N LYS A 479 5.40 5.73 -20.36
CA LYS A 479 4.46 6.82 -20.13
C LYS A 479 3.35 6.32 -19.21
N ILE A 480 3.38 6.75 -17.96
CA ILE A 480 2.34 6.41 -16.98
C ILE A 480 1.18 7.40 -17.05
N ARG A 481 -0.02 6.98 -16.60
CA ARG A 481 -1.22 7.82 -16.68
C ARG A 481 -1.17 9.05 -15.78
N THR A 482 -0.68 8.88 -14.56
CA THR A 482 -0.66 9.95 -13.54
C THR A 482 0.73 10.04 -12.90
N PRO A 483 1.70 10.68 -13.56
CA PRO A 483 3.02 10.92 -13.01
C PRO A 483 2.96 11.99 -11.92
N VAL A 484 3.42 11.64 -10.71
CA VAL A 484 3.42 12.53 -9.56
C VAL A 484 4.79 12.50 -8.89
N ILE A 485 5.37 13.69 -8.74
CA ILE A 485 6.61 13.94 -8.01
C ILE A 485 6.23 14.58 -6.67
N THR A 486 6.67 13.97 -5.57
CA THR A 486 6.54 14.54 -4.23
C THR A 486 7.81 15.32 -3.91
N ALA A 487 7.73 16.64 -4.02
CA ALA A 487 8.81 17.56 -3.72
C ALA A 487 8.68 18.08 -2.28
N LYS A 488 9.73 17.89 -1.47
CA LYS A 488 9.81 18.47 -0.13
C LYS A 488 10.51 19.83 -0.19
N LEU A 489 10.00 20.77 0.59
CA LEU A 489 10.57 22.11 0.64
C LEU A 489 11.70 22.16 1.66
N THR A 490 12.67 23.04 1.43
CA THR A 490 13.71 23.34 2.43
C THR A 490 13.09 24.03 3.65
N CYS A 491 12.26 25.05 3.41
CA CYS A 491 11.46 25.74 4.43
C CYS A 491 10.00 25.27 4.36
N ASN A 492 9.60 24.43 5.32
CA ASN A 492 8.29 23.78 5.32
C ASN A 492 7.18 24.57 6.07
N ASP A 493 7.53 25.69 6.70
CA ASP A 493 6.64 26.39 7.64
C ASP A 493 5.94 27.62 6.99
N SER A 494 6.43 28.08 5.84
CA SER A 494 5.96 29.32 5.19
C SER A 494 5.14 29.05 3.93
N ILE A 495 3.87 29.46 3.93
CA ILE A 495 2.98 29.39 2.75
C ILE A 495 3.47 30.28 1.60
N PRO A 496 3.91 31.54 1.81
CA PRO A 496 4.47 32.37 0.75
C PRO A 496 5.65 31.71 0.05
N PHE A 497 6.54 31.06 0.81
CA PHE A 497 7.67 30.34 0.25
C PHE A 497 7.22 29.14 -0.60
N ALA A 498 6.26 28.35 -0.10
CA ALA A 498 5.68 27.26 -0.86
C ALA A 498 5.02 27.73 -2.18
N ARG A 499 4.38 28.90 -2.18
CA ARG A 499 3.81 29.51 -3.40
C ARG A 499 4.88 29.97 -4.38
N LEU A 500 5.98 30.55 -3.89
CA LEU A 500 7.11 30.97 -4.73
C LEU A 500 7.73 29.77 -5.44
N VAL A 501 8.06 28.71 -4.68
CA VAL A 501 8.64 27.48 -5.25
C VAL A 501 7.65 26.82 -6.21
N LYS A 502 6.36 26.78 -5.86
CA LYS A 502 5.31 26.29 -6.76
C LYS A 502 5.32 27.05 -8.09
N GLY A 503 5.35 28.38 -8.07
CA GLY A 503 5.35 29.20 -9.28
C GLY A 503 6.59 29.00 -10.16
N LYS A 504 7.76 28.74 -9.55
CA LYS A 504 8.99 28.41 -10.29
C LYS A 504 8.92 27.04 -10.99
N MET A 505 8.11 26.11 -10.49
CA MET A 505 8.04 24.74 -11.03
C MET A 505 6.92 24.57 -12.06
N GLU A 506 5.74 25.09 -11.76
CA GLU A 506 4.55 25.01 -12.60
C GLU A 506 4.78 25.73 -13.94
N ARG A 507 4.46 25.08 -15.07
CA ARG A 507 4.63 25.72 -16.38
C ARG A 507 3.66 26.90 -16.49
N THR A 508 4.22 28.07 -16.81
CA THR A 508 3.45 29.28 -17.07
C THR A 508 3.52 29.59 -18.55
N LEU A 509 2.35 29.67 -19.18
CA LEU A 509 2.24 29.97 -20.60
C LEU A 509 2.19 31.48 -20.83
N LEU A 510 2.74 31.96 -21.95
CA LEU A 510 2.71 33.38 -22.29
C LEU A 510 1.27 33.91 -22.35
N GLY A 511 0.31 33.11 -22.81
CA GLY A 511 -1.10 33.48 -22.84
C GLY A 511 -1.73 33.74 -21.46
N GLN A 512 -1.17 33.19 -20.38
CA GLN A 512 -1.66 33.41 -19.01
C GLN A 512 -1.11 34.70 -18.39
N VAL A 513 0.05 35.16 -18.88
CA VAL A 513 0.80 36.30 -18.33
C VAL A 513 0.64 37.56 -19.21
N ALA A 514 0.25 37.39 -20.48
CA ALA A 514 0.02 38.49 -21.40
C ALA A 514 -1.37 39.11 -21.20
N LYS A 515 -1.42 40.42 -20.95
CA LYS A 515 -2.66 41.22 -20.97
C LYS A 515 -3.31 41.23 -22.35
N SER A 516 -2.49 41.32 -23.39
CA SER A 516 -2.94 41.24 -24.78
C SER A 516 -1.78 40.90 -25.72
N ILE A 517 -2.10 40.15 -26.77
CA ILE A 517 -1.22 39.87 -27.90
C ILE A 517 -1.96 40.40 -29.13
N LYS A 518 -1.47 41.49 -29.71
CA LYS A 518 -2.15 42.20 -30.80
C LYS A 518 -1.28 42.25 -32.04
N LEU A 519 -1.90 42.00 -33.18
CA LEU A 519 -1.31 42.28 -34.49
C LEU A 519 -1.50 43.78 -34.78
N VAL A 520 -0.40 44.51 -34.97
CA VAL A 520 -0.43 45.91 -35.38
C VAL A 520 0.11 46.02 -36.80
N MET A 521 -0.77 46.45 -37.71
CA MET A 521 -0.45 46.66 -39.12
C MET A 521 -0.27 48.17 -39.35
N GLY A 522 0.97 48.61 -39.55
CA GLY A 522 1.28 49.96 -39.99
C GLY A 522 1.44 50.04 -41.52
N LEU A 523 1.59 51.26 -42.04
CA LEU A 523 1.79 51.52 -43.48
C LEU A 523 3.05 50.85 -44.06
N ARG A 524 4.06 50.56 -43.23
CA ARG A 524 5.37 50.02 -43.66
C ARG A 524 5.81 48.75 -42.92
N SER A 525 5.22 48.43 -41.78
CA SER A 525 5.60 47.28 -40.96
C SER A 525 4.39 46.62 -40.34
N ALA A 526 4.45 45.30 -40.23
CA ALA A 526 3.48 44.47 -39.52
C ALA A 526 4.23 43.78 -38.38
N SER A 527 3.83 44.04 -37.14
CA SER A 527 4.47 43.47 -35.96
C SER A 527 3.43 43.00 -34.94
N ILE A 528 3.82 42.01 -34.13
CA ILE A 528 3.01 41.50 -33.04
C ILE A 528 3.49 42.19 -31.76
N ILE A 529 2.58 42.93 -31.12
CA ILE A 529 2.85 43.59 -29.84
C ILE A 529 2.30 42.72 -28.72
N ILE A 530 3.18 42.32 -27.81
CA ILE A 530 2.84 41.56 -26.59
C ILE A 530 2.96 42.52 -25.42
N SER A 531 1.86 42.72 -24.70
CA SER A 531 1.84 43.48 -23.44
C SER A 531 1.69 42.52 -22.26
N LEU A 532 2.67 42.53 -21.35
CA LEU A 532 2.65 41.72 -20.13
C LEU A 532 1.76 42.36 -19.06
N ASP A 533 1.10 41.53 -18.27
CA ASP A 533 0.28 41.97 -17.15
C ASP A 533 1.07 41.93 -15.84
N THR A 534 1.46 43.10 -15.32
CA THR A 534 2.26 43.19 -14.10
C THR A 534 1.49 42.85 -12.83
N GLU A 535 0.16 42.98 -12.83
CA GLU A 535 -0.67 42.70 -11.65
C GLU A 535 -0.76 41.20 -11.39
N THR A 536 -1.00 40.40 -12.44
CA THR A 536 -1.02 38.93 -12.34
C THR A 536 0.35 38.34 -12.03
N ILE A 537 1.43 38.88 -12.62
CA ILE A 537 2.82 38.49 -12.29
C ILE A 537 3.12 38.75 -10.80
N GLY A 538 2.73 39.93 -10.30
CA GLY A 538 2.91 40.30 -8.90
C GLY A 538 2.13 39.39 -7.95
N ALA A 539 0.87 39.09 -8.27
CA ALA A 539 0.02 38.20 -7.48
C ALA A 539 0.53 36.76 -7.41
N LEU A 540 1.19 36.27 -8.46
CA LEU A 540 1.80 34.95 -8.51
C LEU A 540 3.22 34.90 -7.91
N HIS A 541 3.75 36.03 -7.43
CA HIS A 541 5.13 36.18 -6.95
C HIS A 541 6.20 35.78 -7.97
N LEU A 542 5.92 35.96 -9.27
CA LEU A 542 6.83 35.64 -10.37
C LEU A 542 7.61 36.87 -10.83
N SER A 543 8.21 37.61 -9.90
CA SER A 543 8.90 38.89 -10.18
C SER A 543 10.11 38.76 -11.13
N CYS A 544 10.55 37.54 -11.43
CA CYS A 544 11.58 37.23 -12.41
C CYS A 544 11.08 37.25 -13.87
N ILE A 545 9.77 37.40 -14.13
CA ILE A 545 9.23 37.50 -15.49
C ILE A 545 9.24 38.96 -15.95
N ASN A 546 10.16 39.26 -16.87
CA ASN A 546 10.30 40.55 -17.53
C ASN A 546 10.24 40.35 -19.06
N ALA A 547 10.07 41.42 -19.82
CA ALA A 547 10.11 41.35 -21.28
C ALA A 547 11.38 40.64 -21.81
N LYS A 548 12.54 40.86 -21.16
CA LYS A 548 13.80 40.19 -21.51
C LYS A 548 13.75 38.67 -21.33
N THR A 549 13.19 38.17 -20.23
CA THR A 549 13.09 36.73 -19.98
C THR A 549 12.08 36.07 -20.90
N VAL A 550 10.99 36.76 -21.24
CA VAL A 550 10.05 36.33 -22.28
C VAL A 550 10.73 36.25 -23.65
N LYS A 551 11.55 37.25 -24.02
CA LYS A 551 12.33 37.23 -25.26
C LYS A 551 13.23 35.99 -25.32
N GLU A 552 13.99 35.72 -24.27
CA GLU A 552 14.84 34.52 -24.20
C GLU A 552 14.03 33.22 -24.31
N SER A 553 12.86 33.17 -23.68
CA SER A 553 11.98 31.99 -23.70
C SER A 553 11.41 31.72 -25.10
N ILE A 554 11.05 32.78 -25.84
CA ILE A 554 10.61 32.67 -27.23
C ILE A 554 11.75 32.13 -28.11
N LEU A 555 12.98 32.62 -27.92
CA LEU A 555 14.14 32.17 -28.70
C LEU A 555 14.55 30.72 -28.40
N LYS A 556 14.44 30.29 -27.13
CA LYS A 556 14.70 28.90 -26.72
C LYS A 556 13.67 27.91 -27.28
N THR A 557 12.49 28.38 -27.71
CA THR A 557 11.41 27.52 -28.18
C THR A 557 11.66 27.04 -29.62
N PRO A 558 11.97 25.75 -29.85
CA PRO A 558 12.40 25.25 -31.17
C PRO A 558 11.28 25.30 -32.23
N ARG A 559 10.00 25.34 -31.81
CA ARG A 559 8.84 25.37 -32.70
C ARG A 559 8.65 26.72 -33.41
N ILE A 560 9.32 27.77 -32.94
CA ILE A 560 9.18 29.13 -33.43
C ILE A 560 10.55 29.53 -34.00
N LYS A 561 10.68 29.49 -35.33
CA LYS A 561 11.94 29.79 -36.05
C LYS A 561 12.27 31.29 -36.06
N LEU A 562 12.22 31.94 -34.90
CA LEU A 562 12.57 33.35 -34.74
C LEU A 562 14.05 33.48 -34.37
N LYS A 563 14.71 34.50 -34.94
CA LYS A 563 16.08 34.91 -34.59
C LYS A 563 16.01 36.11 -33.65
N ASP A 564 17.11 36.37 -32.96
CA ASP A 564 17.19 37.49 -32.01
C ASP A 564 16.82 38.85 -32.63
N GLN A 565 17.17 39.05 -33.91
CA GLN A 565 16.89 40.24 -34.71
C GLN A 565 15.39 40.53 -34.90
N HIS A 566 14.54 39.50 -34.76
CA HIS A 566 13.11 39.62 -34.96
C HIS A 566 12.37 40.04 -33.69
N ILE A 567 13.01 40.09 -32.53
CA ILE A 567 12.35 40.42 -31.27
C ILE A 567 12.98 41.67 -30.66
N ARG A 568 12.20 42.76 -30.65
CA ARG A 568 12.58 44.04 -30.05
C ARG A 568 11.86 44.21 -28.71
N VAL A 569 12.64 44.47 -27.66
CA VAL A 569 12.08 44.87 -26.36
C VAL A 569 11.83 46.37 -26.43
N VAL A 570 10.56 46.78 -26.32
CA VAL A 570 10.18 48.21 -26.34
C VAL A 570 10.25 48.78 -24.94
N ASP A 571 9.79 48.01 -23.95
CA ASP A 571 9.76 48.36 -22.54
C ASP A 571 9.82 47.07 -21.70
N ASP A 572 10.06 47.15 -20.39
CA ASP A 572 10.09 45.97 -19.50
C ASP A 572 8.76 45.20 -19.50
N ARG A 573 7.68 45.83 -19.97
CA ARG A 573 6.32 45.27 -20.07
C ARG A 573 5.86 45.01 -21.50
N LYS A 574 6.61 45.43 -22.52
CA LYS A 574 6.18 45.39 -23.92
C LYS A 574 7.26 44.84 -24.84
N LEU A 575 6.83 43.87 -25.66
CA LEU A 575 7.66 43.23 -26.67
C LEU A 575 7.03 43.43 -28.03
N GLU A 576 7.89 43.66 -29.02
CA GLU A 576 7.52 43.71 -30.42
C GLU A 576 8.22 42.55 -31.14
N VAL A 577 7.42 41.67 -31.74
CA VAL A 577 7.90 40.55 -32.56
C VAL A 577 7.64 40.88 -34.02
N ASN A 578 8.73 41.05 -34.76
CA ASN A 578 8.75 41.32 -36.19
C ASN A 578 8.84 40.01 -36.98
N ASN A 579 8.36 40.02 -38.22
CA ASN A 579 8.31 38.81 -39.05
C ASN A 579 9.71 38.40 -39.55
N PRO A 580 10.08 37.09 -39.50
CA PRO A 580 11.30 36.56 -40.11
C PRO A 580 11.34 36.57 -41.65
N SER A 581 10.19 36.59 -42.33
CA SER A 581 10.11 36.43 -43.79
C SER A 581 9.81 37.77 -44.47
N ILE A 582 10.85 38.57 -44.76
CA ILE A 582 10.70 39.80 -45.56
C ILE A 582 10.46 39.48 -47.06
N CYS A 583 10.68 38.23 -47.49
CA CYS A 583 10.75 37.86 -48.91
C CYS A 583 9.41 37.58 -49.63
N ASP A 584 8.34 37.15 -48.94
CA ASP A 584 7.05 36.77 -49.56
C ASP A 584 5.88 37.62 -49.02
N ARG A 585 5.54 38.73 -49.69
CA ARG A 585 4.43 39.63 -49.28
C ARG A 585 3.07 38.93 -49.18
N ASN A 586 2.84 37.88 -49.98
CA ASN A 586 1.56 37.17 -50.03
C ASN A 586 1.35 36.21 -48.85
N LYS A 587 2.42 35.80 -48.13
CA LYS A 587 2.34 34.89 -46.98
C LYS A 587 2.46 35.60 -45.63
N LEU A 588 2.79 36.90 -45.63
CA LEU A 588 3.04 37.71 -44.43
C LEU A 588 1.91 37.62 -43.40
N LEU A 589 0.65 37.77 -43.83
CA LEU A 589 -0.50 37.71 -42.93
C LEU A 589 -0.69 36.31 -42.35
N PHE A 590 -0.53 35.26 -43.16
CA PHE A 590 -0.66 33.88 -42.71
C PHE A 590 0.43 33.49 -41.71
N ASP A 591 1.67 33.92 -41.93
CA ASP A 591 2.79 33.69 -41.02
C ASP A 591 2.58 34.40 -39.69
N LEU A 592 2.09 35.66 -39.72
CA LEU A 592 1.76 36.41 -38.51
C LEU A 592 0.56 35.81 -37.75
N GLN A 593 -0.46 35.33 -38.46
CA GLN A 593 -1.59 34.61 -37.86
C GLN A 593 -1.14 33.26 -37.27
N MET A 594 -0.19 32.59 -37.91
CA MET A 594 0.38 31.35 -37.37
C MET A 594 1.21 31.63 -36.12
N LEU A 595 1.97 32.73 -36.10
CA LEU A 595 2.71 33.19 -34.92
C LEU A 595 1.77 33.62 -33.79
N ILE A 596 0.70 34.36 -34.07
CA ILE A 596 -0.24 34.80 -33.03
C ILE A 596 -0.94 33.62 -32.34
N ASN A 597 -1.19 32.53 -33.07
CA ASN A 597 -1.75 31.30 -32.50
C ASN A 597 -0.72 30.50 -31.70
N LYS A 598 0.57 30.59 -32.05
CA LYS A 598 1.65 29.84 -31.39
C LYS A 598 2.24 30.56 -30.18
N LEU A 599 2.36 31.88 -30.22
CA LEU A 599 2.96 32.69 -29.16
C LEU A 599 2.31 32.46 -27.77
N PRO A 600 0.98 32.35 -27.63
CA PRO A 600 0.34 32.05 -26.34
C PRO A 600 0.81 30.73 -25.71
N SER A 601 1.21 29.75 -26.53
CA SER A 601 1.66 28.42 -26.08
C SER A 601 3.14 28.36 -25.66
N VAL A 602 3.88 29.47 -25.80
CA VAL A 602 5.28 29.56 -25.36
C VAL A 602 5.34 29.48 -23.84
N ILE A 603 6.26 28.66 -23.35
CA ILE A 603 6.52 28.49 -21.91
C ILE A 603 7.48 29.59 -21.49
N VAL A 604 7.03 30.48 -20.60
CA VAL A 604 7.83 31.63 -20.14
C VAL A 604 8.67 31.25 -18.92
N MET A 605 8.10 30.45 -18.02
CA MET A 605 8.76 29.99 -16.81
C MET A 605 8.20 28.63 -16.38
N GLY A 606 8.99 27.87 -15.63
CA GLY A 606 8.63 26.53 -15.17
C GLY A 606 9.17 25.42 -16.07
N VAL A 607 8.99 24.18 -15.63
CA VAL A 607 9.43 22.99 -16.36
C VAL A 607 8.32 22.56 -17.31
N GLY A 608 8.62 22.44 -18.61
CA GLY A 608 7.57 22.25 -19.62
C GLY A 608 6.79 20.93 -19.53
N THR A 609 7.35 19.92 -18.85
CA THR A 609 6.73 18.62 -18.58
C THR A 609 5.78 18.63 -17.38
N ILE A 610 5.86 19.64 -16.52
CA ILE A 610 5.00 19.78 -15.33
C ILE A 610 3.72 20.50 -15.74
N GLU A 611 2.58 19.86 -15.54
CA GLU A 611 1.29 20.45 -15.88
C GLU A 611 0.76 21.34 -14.76
N ARG A 612 0.85 20.86 -13.52
CA ARG A 612 0.32 21.53 -12.34
C ARG A 612 1.05 21.14 -11.07
N ALA A 613 1.07 22.05 -10.10
CA ALA A 613 1.61 21.79 -8.77
C ALA A 613 0.63 22.20 -7.67
N VAL A 614 0.48 21.35 -6.65
CA VAL A 614 -0.47 21.53 -5.54
C VAL A 614 0.29 21.50 -4.21
N ILE A 615 -0.02 22.47 -3.35
CA ILE A 615 0.52 22.54 -1.99
C ILE A 615 -0.33 21.62 -1.11
N ASN A 616 0.30 20.61 -0.54
CA ASN A 616 -0.31 19.69 0.40
C ASN A 616 0.13 20.05 1.83
N LYS A 617 -0.81 19.99 2.78
CA LYS A 617 -0.57 20.27 4.20
C LYS A 617 -0.61 18.95 4.97
N LYS A 618 0.51 18.53 5.56
CA LYS A 618 0.56 17.32 6.39
C LYS A 618 -0.19 17.54 7.70
N LYS A 619 -1.17 16.68 7.99
CA LYS A 619 -2.07 16.77 9.16
C LYS A 619 -1.35 16.67 10.52
N GLU A 620 -0.18 16.03 10.58
CA GLU A 620 0.50 15.73 11.85
C GLU A 620 1.47 16.82 12.35
N ARG A 621 1.95 17.74 11.49
CA ARG A 621 3.05 18.66 11.85
C ARG A 621 2.95 20.08 11.27
N ASP A 622 1.82 20.49 10.68
CA ASP A 622 1.66 21.77 9.98
C ASP A 622 2.72 22.07 8.89
N LYS A 623 3.42 21.04 8.40
CA LYS A 623 4.43 21.16 7.34
C LYS A 623 3.79 21.08 5.96
N PHE A 624 4.29 21.90 5.03
CA PHE A 624 3.86 21.89 3.63
C PHE A 624 4.79 21.07 2.75
N ASN A 625 4.22 20.28 1.83
CA ASN A 625 4.95 19.63 0.74
C ASN A 625 4.29 19.97 -0.60
N LEU A 626 5.05 19.91 -1.68
CA LEU A 626 4.54 20.11 -3.04
C LEU A 626 4.30 18.75 -3.69
N LEU A 627 3.10 18.57 -4.22
CA LEU A 627 2.76 17.48 -5.12
C LEU A 627 2.72 18.04 -6.54
N VAL A 628 3.56 17.51 -7.40
CA VAL A 628 3.82 18.02 -8.74
C VAL A 628 3.35 16.97 -9.74
N GLU A 629 2.42 17.33 -10.60
CA GLU A 629 1.88 16.44 -11.63
C GLU A 629 2.63 16.67 -12.94
N GLY A 630 3.31 15.62 -13.39
CA GLY A 630 4.18 15.65 -14.55
C GLY A 630 5.47 14.86 -14.35
N THR A 631 6.28 14.86 -15.39
CA THR A 631 7.64 14.29 -15.38
C THR A 631 8.68 15.42 -15.31
N GLY A 632 9.96 15.09 -15.18
CA GLY A 632 11.08 16.03 -15.04
C GLY A 632 11.71 16.04 -13.63
N LEU A 633 11.93 14.88 -13.01
CA LEU A 633 12.49 14.75 -11.67
C LEU A 633 13.82 15.51 -11.51
N GLN A 634 14.72 15.41 -12.50
CA GLN A 634 16.01 16.12 -12.47
C GLN A 634 15.82 17.64 -12.37
N ALA A 635 14.89 18.20 -13.14
CA ALA A 635 14.60 19.62 -13.11
C ALA A 635 13.98 20.04 -11.78
N VAL A 636 13.07 19.22 -11.22
CA VAL A 636 12.44 19.42 -9.90
C VAL A 636 13.46 19.38 -8.77
N MET A 637 14.45 18.49 -8.83
CA MET A 637 15.52 18.43 -7.83
C MET A 637 16.45 19.63 -7.90
N GLY A 638 16.65 20.18 -9.10
CA GLY A 638 17.50 21.34 -9.34
C GLY A 638 16.82 22.69 -9.04
N THR A 639 15.53 22.74 -8.73
CA THR A 639 14.86 24.01 -8.41
C THR A 639 15.23 24.49 -7.00
N GLU A 640 15.61 25.76 -6.92
CA GLU A 640 15.91 26.42 -5.64
C GLU A 640 14.71 26.38 -4.69
N GLY A 641 14.93 25.93 -3.46
CA GLY A 641 13.91 25.81 -2.42
C GLY A 641 13.28 24.43 -2.29
N VAL A 642 13.62 23.49 -3.19
CA VAL A 642 13.29 22.07 -3.07
C VAL A 642 14.48 21.32 -2.44
N ASN A 643 14.20 20.43 -1.51
CA ASN A 643 15.20 19.51 -0.95
C ASN A 643 15.30 18.27 -1.83
N GLY A 644 16.25 18.26 -2.76
CA GLY A 644 16.50 17.15 -3.69
C GLY A 644 16.80 15.80 -3.03
N HIS A 645 17.35 15.76 -1.81
CA HIS A 645 17.68 14.49 -1.13
C HIS A 645 16.45 13.70 -0.71
N GLU A 646 15.32 14.38 -0.51
CA GLU A 646 14.09 13.78 0.00
C GLU A 646 12.94 13.80 -1.01
N THR A 647 13.17 14.27 -2.23
CA THR A 647 12.19 14.25 -3.31
C THR A 647 12.06 12.86 -3.91
N THR A 648 10.83 12.46 -4.23
CA THR A 648 10.53 11.14 -4.81
C THR A 648 9.60 11.26 -6.00
N SER A 649 9.80 10.42 -7.03
CA SER A 649 8.91 10.27 -8.18
C SER A 649 8.28 8.88 -8.18
N ASN A 650 7.06 8.79 -8.67
CA ASN A 650 6.38 7.51 -8.89
C ASN A 650 6.74 6.89 -10.27
N HIS A 651 7.42 7.62 -11.16
CA HIS A 651 7.83 7.12 -12.47
C HIS A 651 9.18 6.39 -12.38
N ILE A 652 9.16 5.05 -12.39
CA ILE A 652 10.35 4.23 -12.11
C ILE A 652 11.47 4.43 -13.14
N LEU A 653 11.15 4.46 -14.43
CA LEU A 653 12.16 4.65 -15.49
C LEU A 653 12.81 6.04 -15.43
N GLU A 654 12.10 7.03 -14.89
CA GLU A 654 12.69 8.37 -14.70
C GLU A 654 13.64 8.38 -13.51
N VAL A 655 13.29 7.65 -12.44
CA VAL A 655 14.18 7.44 -11.30
C VAL A 655 15.45 6.71 -11.74
N GLU A 656 15.34 5.72 -12.63
CA GLU A 656 16.50 5.04 -13.22
C GLU A 656 17.40 6.02 -14.00
N GLU A 657 16.83 6.82 -14.90
CA GLU A 657 17.57 7.80 -15.71
C GLU A 657 18.28 8.87 -14.86
N THR A 658 17.72 9.24 -13.71
CA THR A 658 18.21 10.36 -12.89
C THR A 658 19.06 9.94 -11.70
N LEU A 659 18.72 8.84 -11.02
CA LEU A 659 19.34 8.38 -9.78
C LEU A 659 20.01 7.00 -9.90
N GLY A 660 19.81 6.30 -11.02
CA GLY A 660 20.39 4.99 -11.28
C GLY A 660 19.54 3.80 -10.82
N ILE A 661 20.06 2.60 -11.10
CA ILE A 661 19.30 1.34 -11.02
C ILE A 661 18.89 0.96 -9.59
N GLU A 662 19.74 1.17 -8.58
CA GLU A 662 19.41 0.86 -7.17
C GLU A 662 18.31 1.78 -6.60
N ALA A 663 18.28 3.04 -7.04
CA ALA A 663 17.20 3.95 -6.68
C ALA A 663 15.88 3.51 -7.33
N ALA A 664 15.93 3.07 -8.59
CA ALA A 664 14.77 2.53 -9.30
C ALA A 664 14.25 1.25 -8.63
N ARG A 665 15.14 0.32 -8.27
CA ARG A 665 14.82 -0.90 -7.51
C ARG A 665 14.07 -0.59 -6.21
N ARG A 666 14.57 0.36 -5.40
CA ARG A 666 13.90 0.78 -4.16
C ARG A 666 12.55 1.45 -4.43
N SER A 667 12.44 2.18 -5.54
CA SER A 667 11.17 2.80 -5.98
C SER A 667 10.13 1.73 -6.31
N ILE A 668 10.50 0.66 -7.03
CA ILE A 668 9.61 -0.48 -7.33
C ILE A 668 9.04 -1.07 -6.04
N ILE A 669 9.90 -1.39 -5.06
CA ILE A 669 9.47 -1.99 -3.78
C ILE A 669 8.49 -1.06 -3.05
N LYS A 670 8.81 0.23 -2.96
CA LYS A 670 7.96 1.22 -2.27
C LYS A 670 6.62 1.42 -2.97
N GLU A 671 6.59 1.50 -4.28
CA GLU A 671 5.37 1.72 -5.05
C GLU A 671 4.43 0.50 -5.00
N ILE A 672 4.97 -0.72 -5.10
CA ILE A 672 4.18 -1.95 -4.92
C ILE A 672 3.66 -2.04 -3.48
N GLN A 673 4.50 -1.76 -2.49
CA GLN A 673 4.06 -1.76 -1.09
C GLN A 673 2.96 -0.72 -0.84
N TYR A 674 3.14 0.51 -1.33
CA TYR A 674 2.17 1.60 -1.16
C TYR A 674 0.82 1.29 -1.81
N THR A 675 0.83 0.71 -3.01
CA THR A 675 -0.39 0.33 -3.73
C THR A 675 -1.13 -0.80 -3.03
N MET A 676 -0.43 -1.81 -2.52
CA MET A 676 -1.02 -2.94 -1.80
C MET A 676 -1.55 -2.54 -0.41
N GLU A 677 -0.78 -1.74 0.36
CA GLU A 677 -1.18 -1.27 1.69
C GLU A 677 -2.40 -0.34 1.64
N SER A 678 -2.54 0.46 0.57
CA SER A 678 -3.70 1.34 0.36
C SER A 678 -5.02 0.56 0.26
N HIS A 679 -4.95 -0.72 -0.14
CA HIS A 679 -6.09 -1.64 -0.19
C HIS A 679 -6.20 -2.53 1.07
N GLY A 680 -5.42 -2.26 2.11
CA GLY A 680 -5.42 -3.03 3.35
C GLY A 680 -4.83 -4.43 3.20
N MET A 681 -4.07 -4.68 2.13
CA MET A 681 -3.41 -5.95 1.89
C MET A 681 -1.97 -5.88 2.37
N SER A 682 -1.53 -6.88 3.11
CA SER A 682 -0.15 -6.99 3.60
C SER A 682 0.56 -8.12 2.90
N ILE A 683 1.55 -7.80 2.08
CA ILE A 683 2.47 -8.75 1.46
C ILE A 683 3.80 -8.65 2.20
N ASP A 684 4.47 -9.78 2.40
CA ASP A 684 5.81 -9.77 2.97
C ASP A 684 6.80 -9.10 2.00
N ILE A 685 7.68 -8.26 2.54
CA ILE A 685 8.58 -7.39 1.77
C ILE A 685 9.55 -8.22 0.93
N ARG A 686 9.90 -9.44 1.36
CA ARG A 686 10.85 -10.32 0.66
C ARG A 686 10.38 -10.72 -0.73
N HIS A 687 9.08 -10.92 -0.92
CA HIS A 687 8.51 -11.22 -2.25
C HIS A 687 8.63 -10.02 -3.20
N MET A 688 8.37 -8.81 -2.70
CA MET A 688 8.51 -7.58 -3.47
C MET A 688 9.98 -7.27 -3.79
N MET A 689 10.89 -7.54 -2.85
CA MET A 689 12.33 -7.42 -3.06
C MET A 689 12.81 -8.37 -4.17
N LEU A 690 12.41 -9.64 -4.12
CA LEU A 690 12.77 -10.62 -5.15
C LEU A 690 12.30 -10.19 -6.55
N LEU A 691 11.06 -9.68 -6.66
CA LEU A 691 10.55 -9.15 -7.93
C LEU A 691 11.35 -7.95 -8.42
N ALA A 692 11.65 -6.99 -7.53
CA ALA A 692 12.44 -5.81 -7.89
C ALA A 692 13.87 -6.18 -8.32
N ASP A 693 14.48 -7.17 -7.68
CA ASP A 693 15.80 -7.70 -8.04
C ASP A 693 15.77 -8.37 -9.42
N LEU A 694 14.76 -9.20 -9.69
CA LEU A 694 14.56 -9.78 -11.03
C LEU A 694 14.40 -8.70 -12.12
N MET A 695 13.73 -7.59 -11.81
CA MET A 695 13.55 -6.50 -12.77
C MET A 695 14.81 -5.68 -13.00
N THR A 696 15.84 -5.78 -12.15
CA THR A 696 16.98 -4.85 -12.14
C THR A 696 18.37 -5.50 -12.25
N TYR A 697 18.50 -6.82 -12.09
CA TYR A 697 19.80 -7.51 -12.04
C TYR A 697 20.65 -7.37 -13.33
N LYS A 698 20.04 -7.10 -14.50
CA LYS A 698 20.75 -6.88 -15.77
C LYS A 698 21.30 -5.45 -15.93
N GLY A 699 21.03 -4.54 -14.98
CA GLY A 699 21.50 -3.16 -15.01
C GLY A 699 20.58 -2.16 -15.73
N GLU A 700 19.45 -2.63 -16.28
CA GLU A 700 18.33 -1.80 -16.76
C GLU A 700 17.01 -2.31 -16.16
N VAL A 701 16.00 -1.44 -16.04
CA VAL A 701 14.67 -1.86 -15.54
C VAL A 701 13.91 -2.62 -16.63
N LEU A 702 13.86 -3.95 -16.49
CA LEU A 702 13.14 -4.84 -17.38
C LEU A 702 11.74 -5.15 -16.84
N GLY A 703 10.71 -4.86 -17.64
CA GLY A 703 9.33 -5.24 -17.31
C GLY A 703 9.07 -6.74 -17.45
N VAL A 704 8.13 -7.28 -16.69
CA VAL A 704 7.67 -8.69 -16.78
C VAL A 704 6.68 -8.87 -17.94
N ASN A 705 6.94 -8.22 -19.07
CA ASN A 705 6.18 -8.33 -20.31
C ASN A 705 6.93 -9.24 -21.30
N ARG A 706 6.32 -9.56 -22.45
CA ARG A 706 6.96 -10.42 -23.46
C ARG A 706 8.35 -9.96 -23.87
N PHE A 707 8.55 -8.64 -23.99
CA PHE A 707 9.83 -8.07 -24.44
C PHE A 707 10.90 -8.11 -23.35
N GLY A 708 10.52 -7.90 -22.10
CA GLY A 708 11.45 -7.96 -20.98
C GLY A 708 11.82 -9.38 -20.60
N ILE A 709 10.87 -10.33 -20.61
CA ILE A 709 11.17 -11.76 -20.38
C ILE A 709 12.11 -12.30 -21.47
N GLN A 710 11.91 -11.91 -22.73
CA GLN A 710 12.83 -12.23 -23.84
C GLN A 710 14.26 -11.70 -23.64
N LYS A 711 14.42 -10.59 -22.90
CA LYS A 711 15.75 -10.07 -22.55
C LYS A 711 16.35 -10.74 -21.31
N MET A 712 15.50 -11.22 -20.40
CA MET A 712 15.93 -11.90 -19.18
C MET A 712 16.42 -13.32 -19.46
N LYS A 713 15.69 -14.09 -20.28
CA LYS A 713 15.92 -15.51 -20.49
C LYS A 713 16.29 -15.84 -21.94
N GLU A 714 17.13 -16.84 -22.09
CA GLU A 714 17.62 -17.32 -23.39
C GLU A 714 16.88 -18.56 -23.91
N SER A 715 16.19 -19.30 -23.04
CA SER A 715 15.46 -20.55 -23.38
C SER A 715 14.31 -20.30 -24.35
N VAL A 716 14.33 -21.01 -25.49
CA VAL A 716 13.38 -20.80 -26.60
C VAL A 716 12.04 -21.46 -26.28
N LEU A 717 12.06 -22.67 -25.72
CA LEU A 717 10.85 -23.41 -25.39
C LEU A 717 10.04 -22.72 -24.29
N MET A 718 10.74 -22.16 -23.30
CA MET A 718 10.13 -21.34 -22.25
C MET A 718 9.41 -20.13 -22.84
N LEU A 719 10.10 -19.37 -23.70
CA LEU A 719 9.53 -18.17 -24.35
C LEU A 719 8.36 -18.53 -25.26
N ALA A 720 8.46 -19.62 -26.02
CA ALA A 720 7.39 -20.11 -26.88
C ALA A 720 6.12 -20.46 -26.06
N SER A 721 6.27 -21.06 -24.87
CA SER A 721 5.13 -21.38 -23.99
C SER A 721 4.39 -20.16 -23.44
N PHE A 722 5.00 -18.98 -23.50
CA PHE A 722 4.47 -17.75 -22.93
C PHE A 722 3.55 -17.03 -23.91
N GLU A 723 4.12 -16.48 -24.99
CA GLU A 723 3.45 -15.69 -26.04
C GLU A 723 4.18 -15.79 -27.39
N THR A 724 3.44 -15.60 -28.50
CA THR A 724 4.00 -15.57 -29.87
C THR A 724 4.87 -16.79 -30.23
N THR A 725 4.30 -17.99 -30.08
CA THR A 725 4.97 -19.29 -30.29
C THR A 725 5.68 -19.40 -31.63
N ALA A 726 4.97 -19.15 -32.74
CA ALA A 726 5.45 -19.39 -34.09
C ALA A 726 6.70 -18.56 -34.41
N ASP A 727 6.63 -17.25 -34.17
CA ASP A 727 7.72 -16.32 -34.49
C ASP A 727 9.00 -16.67 -33.72
N LEU A 728 8.88 -17.06 -32.44
CA LEU A 728 10.02 -17.42 -31.61
C LEU A 728 10.71 -18.69 -32.12
N LEU A 729 9.93 -19.72 -32.44
CA LEU A 729 10.46 -20.97 -32.96
C LEU A 729 11.11 -20.81 -34.34
N PHE A 730 10.49 -20.04 -35.24
CA PHE A 730 11.08 -19.74 -36.55
C PHE A 730 12.38 -18.94 -36.43
N ASN A 731 12.39 -17.90 -35.60
CA ASN A 731 13.59 -17.09 -35.39
C ASN A 731 14.73 -17.89 -34.74
N ALA A 732 14.40 -18.77 -33.79
CA ALA A 732 15.38 -19.67 -33.17
C ALA A 732 15.95 -20.67 -34.18
N ALA A 733 15.09 -21.25 -35.05
CA ALA A 733 15.49 -22.16 -36.10
C ALA A 733 16.42 -21.49 -37.13
N VAL A 734 16.07 -20.28 -37.58
CA VAL A 734 16.90 -19.48 -38.51
C VAL A 734 18.26 -19.15 -37.89
N LYS A 735 18.31 -18.88 -36.57
CA LYS A 735 19.56 -18.58 -35.84
C LYS A 735 20.34 -19.83 -35.43
N GLY A 736 19.77 -21.03 -35.53
CA GLY A 736 20.36 -22.26 -35.02
C GLY A 736 20.58 -22.24 -33.50
N GLN A 737 19.66 -21.64 -32.73
CA GLN A 737 19.78 -21.59 -31.26
C GLN A 737 19.66 -22.99 -30.64
N VAL A 738 20.53 -23.28 -29.67
CA VAL A 738 20.53 -24.52 -28.89
C VAL A 738 19.98 -24.23 -27.50
N ASP A 739 18.96 -24.97 -27.10
CA ASP A 739 18.32 -24.86 -25.78
C ASP A 739 18.89 -25.95 -24.83
N LYS A 740 19.26 -25.57 -23.60
CA LYS A 740 19.90 -26.47 -22.63
C LYS A 740 18.90 -27.29 -21.80
N VAL A 741 17.61 -26.96 -21.85
CA VAL A 741 16.57 -27.67 -21.10
C VAL A 741 16.82 -27.70 -19.59
N GLU A 742 17.19 -26.56 -19.01
CA GLU A 742 17.49 -26.42 -17.58
C GLU A 742 16.33 -25.78 -16.79
N GLY A 743 15.51 -24.93 -17.44
CA GLY A 743 14.38 -24.26 -16.80
C GLY A 743 13.19 -25.19 -16.52
N VAL A 744 12.29 -24.71 -15.66
CA VAL A 744 11.15 -25.48 -15.16
C VAL A 744 10.17 -25.80 -16.28
N SER A 745 9.87 -24.83 -17.15
CA SER A 745 8.89 -25.00 -18.23
C SER A 745 9.31 -26.06 -19.24
N GLU A 746 10.55 -26.00 -19.71
CA GLU A 746 11.09 -26.88 -20.73
C GLU A 746 11.36 -28.29 -20.20
N CYS A 747 11.76 -28.45 -18.93
CA CYS A 747 11.80 -29.76 -18.28
C CYS A 747 10.42 -30.44 -18.30
N ILE A 748 9.36 -29.69 -17.97
CA ILE A 748 7.98 -30.20 -17.98
C ILE A 748 7.54 -30.56 -19.40
N ILE A 749 7.85 -29.73 -20.40
CA ILE A 749 7.53 -30.00 -21.81
C ILE A 749 8.21 -31.29 -22.29
N MET A 750 9.47 -31.51 -21.91
CA MET A 750 10.26 -32.69 -22.31
C MET A 750 9.96 -33.94 -21.46
N GLY A 751 9.17 -33.81 -20.39
CA GLY A 751 8.86 -34.92 -19.48
C GLY A 751 10.03 -35.33 -18.58
N ILE A 752 10.96 -34.40 -18.30
CA ILE A 752 12.14 -34.61 -17.44
C ILE A 752 11.86 -34.01 -16.05
N PRO A 753 12.33 -34.62 -14.95
CA PRO A 753 12.20 -34.02 -13.63
C PRO A 753 12.89 -32.64 -13.57
N ILE A 754 12.17 -31.65 -13.02
CA ILE A 754 12.68 -30.30 -12.80
C ILE A 754 13.91 -30.33 -11.89
N GLN A 755 14.89 -29.45 -12.13
CA GLN A 755 16.13 -29.39 -11.35
C GLN A 755 16.00 -28.58 -10.05
N THR A 756 14.80 -28.09 -9.72
CA THR A 756 14.51 -27.29 -8.53
C THR A 756 13.68 -28.10 -7.51
N GLY A 757 13.57 -27.61 -6.27
CA GLY A 757 12.89 -28.35 -5.21
C GLY A 757 13.56 -29.69 -4.90
N THR A 758 12.79 -30.77 -4.97
CA THR A 758 13.26 -32.13 -4.71
C THR A 758 14.24 -32.64 -5.77
N GLY A 759 14.22 -32.08 -6.99
CA GLY A 759 15.13 -32.48 -8.07
C GLY A 759 16.55 -31.92 -7.95
N THR A 760 16.77 -30.95 -7.05
CA THR A 760 18.08 -30.34 -6.80
C THR A 760 19.10 -31.35 -6.25
N ILE A 761 18.63 -32.39 -5.56
CA ILE A 761 19.47 -33.44 -4.97
C ILE A 761 19.31 -34.77 -5.69
N LYS A 762 20.41 -35.49 -5.80
CA LYS A 762 20.43 -36.89 -6.24
C LYS A 762 20.69 -37.77 -5.04
N LEU A 763 19.89 -38.82 -4.90
CA LEU A 763 20.08 -39.82 -3.86
C LEU A 763 21.11 -40.83 -4.34
N LYS A 764 22.19 -40.99 -3.59
CA LYS A 764 23.15 -42.07 -3.77
C LYS A 764 22.97 -43.07 -2.63
N GLN A 765 22.64 -44.32 -2.97
CA GLN A 765 22.59 -45.40 -2.00
C GLN A 765 23.99 -45.63 -1.41
N ARG A 766 24.07 -45.82 -0.08
CA ARG A 766 25.34 -46.12 0.59
C ARG A 766 25.62 -47.62 0.51
N ASP A 767 26.58 -48.01 -0.32
CA ASP A 767 26.92 -49.42 -0.60
C ASP A 767 27.36 -50.20 0.64
N ALA A 768 28.00 -49.54 1.62
CA ALA A 768 28.55 -50.18 2.82
C ALA A 768 27.51 -50.89 3.73
N GLN A 769 26.22 -50.55 3.64
CA GLN A 769 25.15 -51.24 4.36
C GLN A 769 24.57 -52.42 3.58
N VAL A 770 24.67 -52.41 2.24
CA VAL A 770 24.20 -53.48 1.37
C VAL A 770 25.12 -54.71 1.50
N GLU A 771 26.44 -54.52 1.54
CA GLU A 771 27.39 -55.63 1.77
C GLU A 771 27.16 -56.33 3.13
N LYS A 772 26.78 -55.58 4.17
CA LYS A 772 26.43 -56.16 5.48
C LYS A 772 25.10 -56.91 5.45
N MET A 773 24.10 -56.43 4.71
CA MET A 773 22.84 -57.16 4.52
C MET A 773 22.99 -58.40 3.65
N CYS A 774 23.81 -58.34 2.59
CA CYS A 774 24.10 -59.49 1.73
C CYS A 774 24.84 -60.60 2.50
N LYS A 775 25.81 -60.26 3.36
CA LYS A 775 26.45 -61.23 4.26
C LYS A 775 25.47 -61.82 5.29
N GLY A 776 24.47 -61.05 5.74
CA GLY A 776 23.40 -61.56 6.61
C GLY A 776 22.43 -62.50 5.90
N LEU A 777 22.18 -62.29 4.60
CA LEU A 777 21.33 -63.15 3.76
C LEU A 777 22.03 -64.46 3.36
N GLU A 778 23.34 -64.45 3.12
CA GLU A 778 24.12 -65.67 2.87
C GLU A 778 24.11 -66.61 4.10
N LEU A 779 24.12 -66.06 5.32
CA LEU A 779 24.00 -66.82 6.56
C LEU A 779 22.62 -67.48 6.74
N ILE A 780 21.54 -66.84 6.26
CA ILE A 780 20.16 -67.35 6.37
C ILE A 780 19.86 -68.41 5.30
N LEU A 781 20.57 -68.40 4.16
CA LEU A 781 20.43 -69.40 3.09
C LEU A 781 21.35 -70.61 3.29
N SER A 782 22.25 -70.58 4.29
CA SER A 782 23.16 -71.66 4.65
C SER A 782 22.74 -72.45 5.91
N GLU A 783 21.62 -72.09 6.55
CA GLU A 783 20.88 -72.90 7.53
C GLU A 783 19.66 -73.51 6.84
#